data_AF-A0A832XQX3-F1
#
_entry.id   AF-A0A832XQX3-F1
#
_cell.length_a   1.000
_cell.length_b   1.000
_cell.length_c   1.000
_cell.angle_alpha   90.00
_cell.angle_beta   90.00
_cell.angle_gamma   90.00
#
_symmetry.space_group_name_H-M   'P 1'
#
loop_
_entity.id
_entity.type
_entity.pdbx_description
1 polymer ?
#
loop_
_entity_poly.entity_id
_entity_poly.type
_entity_poly.pdbx_seq_one_letter_code
_entity_poly.pdbx_strand_id
1 'polypeptide(L)'
;MRQRTASAMVLLMLLSSLSAGLASAGLSTNRDNSIVDADSQQSPELTEGFASGSPWVDSGLWERIDRGVEEIRVTVITRSLQTLNEWQHANGAFEEQKPAKSGETLLAEDPIDGQIDHRTFWMGAELFHKLPGVPGVIAILDAEKAPEPYDTITFDSPPGYQPESVRSGEIHGANDAWERGYTGEGIVVAIADTGVDFAHPDLNGTQARVTDAKSPYQGWPLMFDHNSMYYWLVYGDAYPARNTWYADTSFIDYDNDSDGVLDASGYNITGVNESLSGEYHLGEHPDYYLRSKVGADVPILVVDDRVSGLYETVYPDINLDGAFHNDTPMRPGEETAGLDTNDDGLWDISGGLVYWVADGVNGAPYTDTYSARHGYANRIPGAGNLTLFMLESGSHGTLCASAVAAQGVVSSGKVLGMAPNATISAIGNHYSGGHALDGWRFIAEGYDGVTQTVGDQPNIGSFSFGYSSVDEAGADGYSLYLDWLTRVYNRNTSYSVAIGNGGHGFGTAKVPGAAHGIFSVGAFTSRSSDSWGQNAPWSNRGPNVVGRMDPDIVAVGWSATGDIPLYYRSDANSAWTSWGGTSLATPIAAGLMALVAQAWQANLGDYPGSQEFRDFVLSTSDDRGYEPFVQGGGWFNASRATATLDGLNGTWWVSPAQWNSGTFQGQHRAANINVMRPGESQAVDLEFTNYGQTDVLLRYTPTVFTPLEHTVQVWHSLGNGSEGGANDTWDGHQGDRPDLLIPLHITNHSNASLPSDTRQLRARATIEYSAFDANQDRSSEERVFLEVYRWSDDDGDGVYVEDFDNDSMVDSDDWTEGGELEEVTYWWDNGPNAEVRIGLPFEDAKDGLFLGVWNYNGHLSDEPVRIEIDWTAFGSA
;
A
#
# COMPACT_ATOMS: atom_id res chain seq x y z
N MET A 1 45.06 16.55 -1.53
CA MET A 1 44.32 17.54 -2.35
C MET A 1 42.86 17.75 -1.93
N ARG A 2 42.23 16.86 -1.15
CA ARG A 2 40.83 16.99 -0.68
C ARG A 2 40.59 17.88 0.56
N GLN A 3 41.64 18.37 1.23
CA GLN A 3 41.49 19.27 2.40
C GLN A 3 41.42 20.76 2.05
N ARG A 4 41.75 21.17 0.81
CA ARG A 4 41.72 22.59 0.39
C ARG A 4 40.38 23.03 -0.20
N THR A 5 39.52 22.10 -0.59
CA THR A 5 38.16 22.36 -1.10
C THR A 5 37.15 22.61 0.02
N ALA A 6 37.31 21.99 1.19
CA ALA A 6 36.40 22.18 2.33
C ALA A 6 36.47 23.61 2.92
N SER A 7 37.65 24.25 2.94
CA SER A 7 37.80 25.62 3.45
C SER A 7 37.26 26.70 2.51
N ALA A 8 37.09 26.40 1.21
CA ALA A 8 36.56 27.35 0.23
C ALA A 8 35.02 27.44 0.28
N MET A 9 34.32 26.34 0.59
CA MET A 9 32.85 26.34 0.74
C MET A 9 32.39 27.09 1.99
N VAL A 10 33.12 26.98 3.10
CA VAL A 10 32.77 27.70 4.35
C VAL A 10 32.94 29.22 4.20
N LEU A 11 33.87 29.68 3.35
CA LEU A 11 34.06 31.12 3.10
C LEU A 11 33.01 31.71 2.14
N LEU A 12 32.42 30.90 1.26
CA LEU A 12 31.37 31.31 0.33
C LEU A 12 29.98 31.40 0.99
N MET A 13 29.71 30.58 2.01
CA MET A 13 28.46 30.65 2.79
C MET A 13 28.37 31.88 3.72
N LEU A 14 29.48 32.52 4.05
CA LEU A 14 29.51 33.70 4.93
C LEU A 14 29.32 35.04 4.20
N LEU A 15 29.24 35.05 2.85
CA LEU A 15 29.20 36.28 2.05
C LEU A 15 27.84 36.59 1.40
N SER A 16 26.80 35.78 1.61
CA SER A 16 25.46 35.99 1.00
C SER A 16 24.47 36.80 1.85
N SER A 17 24.86 37.30 3.02
CA SER A 17 23.97 37.99 3.95
C SER A 17 24.04 39.52 3.85
N LEU A 18 23.73 40.12 2.69
CA LEU A 18 23.56 41.58 2.56
C LEU A 18 22.63 41.95 1.39
N SER A 19 21.32 42.03 1.63
CA SER A 19 20.44 43.04 1.00
C SER A 19 19.03 43.02 1.61
N ALA A 20 18.78 43.89 2.59
CA ALA A 20 17.44 44.29 2.97
C ALA A 20 17.48 45.78 3.31
N GLY A 21 16.90 46.60 2.43
CA GLY A 21 16.76 48.04 2.57
C GLY A 21 15.29 48.43 2.71
N LEU A 22 14.95 48.89 3.91
CA LEU A 22 13.71 49.52 4.38
C LEU A 22 12.89 50.34 3.36
N ALA A 23 11.56 50.21 3.44
CA ALA A 23 10.63 51.35 3.45
C ALA A 23 9.33 50.99 4.20
N SER A 24 8.94 51.85 5.14
CA SER A 24 7.72 51.76 5.96
C SER A 24 6.74 52.88 5.62
N ALA A 25 5.43 52.58 5.63
CA ALA A 25 4.28 53.42 6.02
C ALA A 25 3.02 52.74 5.44
N GLY A 26 1.90 52.47 6.11
CA GLY A 26 1.33 52.94 7.36
C GLY A 26 -0.10 53.43 7.08
N LEU A 27 -1.15 52.71 7.49
CA LEU A 27 -2.43 53.20 8.05
C LEU A 27 -3.53 52.11 8.10
N SER A 28 -4.34 52.22 9.15
CA SER A 28 -5.33 51.30 9.70
C SER A 28 -6.71 51.32 9.01
N THR A 29 -7.49 50.23 9.13
CA THR A 29 -8.86 50.21 9.72
C THR A 29 -9.42 48.78 9.88
N ASN A 30 -10.17 48.57 10.98
CA ASN A 30 -10.80 47.33 11.45
C ASN A 30 -11.99 46.82 10.60
N ARG A 31 -12.13 45.48 10.42
CA ARG A 31 -13.21 44.61 10.99
C ARG A 31 -13.25 43.18 10.37
N ASP A 32 -13.42 42.22 11.29
CA ASP A 32 -13.88 40.82 11.22
C ASP A 32 -13.25 39.79 10.25
N ASN A 33 -12.51 38.84 10.85
CA ASN A 33 -11.97 37.63 10.23
C ASN A 33 -12.75 36.40 10.72
N SER A 34 -13.57 35.82 9.85
CA SER A 34 -13.91 34.41 9.91
C SER A 34 -14.30 33.96 8.50
N ILE A 35 -13.42 33.17 7.89
CA ILE A 35 -13.63 32.34 6.70
C ILE A 35 -13.79 33.12 5.39
N VAL A 36 -12.80 33.00 4.48
CA VAL A 36 -12.91 33.49 3.09
C VAL A 36 -12.71 32.30 2.14
N ASP A 37 -13.77 32.01 1.39
CA ASP A 37 -13.82 31.15 0.22
C ASP A 37 -12.69 31.47 -0.77
N ALA A 38 -11.99 30.44 -1.24
CA ALA A 38 -10.84 30.58 -2.12
C ALA A 38 -11.17 30.95 -3.58
N ASP A 39 -12.45 31.16 -3.95
CA ASP A 39 -12.82 31.19 -5.37
C ASP A 39 -13.75 32.33 -5.83
N SER A 40 -13.82 33.44 -5.11
CA SER A 40 -14.59 34.58 -5.64
C SER A 40 -14.06 35.96 -5.26
N GLN A 41 -12.97 36.41 -5.88
CA GLN A 41 -12.87 37.78 -6.43
C GLN A 41 -11.79 37.83 -7.53
N GLN A 42 -12.23 38.04 -8.78
CA GLN A 42 -11.36 38.45 -9.90
C GLN A 42 -10.63 39.76 -9.54
N SER A 43 -9.38 39.62 -9.11
CA SER A 43 -8.41 40.72 -8.98
C SER A 43 -7.32 40.51 -10.04
N PRO A 44 -7.16 41.39 -11.06
CA PRO A 44 -6.20 41.19 -12.14
C PRO A 44 -4.73 41.51 -11.77
N GLU A 45 -4.28 41.27 -10.53
CA GLU A 45 -2.94 41.65 -10.06
C GLU A 45 -2.22 40.57 -9.20
N LEU A 46 -2.52 39.28 -9.38
CA LEU A 46 -1.75 38.17 -8.77
C LEU A 46 -1.22 37.14 -9.79
N THR A 47 -0.85 37.60 -10.99
CA THR A 47 0.00 36.86 -11.95
C THR A 47 1.44 37.36 -11.99
N GLU A 48 1.90 38.10 -10.97
CA GLU A 48 3.31 38.47 -10.84
C GLU A 48 4.04 37.56 -9.83
N GLY A 49 4.77 36.59 -10.40
CA GLY A 49 6.09 36.23 -9.90
C GLY A 49 6.18 35.38 -8.62
N PHE A 50 5.65 34.15 -8.66
CA PHE A 50 6.42 33.08 -8.03
C PHE A 50 7.72 32.96 -8.84
N ALA A 51 8.82 33.50 -8.32
CA ALA A 51 10.14 33.13 -8.80
C ALA A 51 10.24 31.60 -8.64
N SER A 52 10.31 30.87 -9.75
CA SER A 52 10.25 29.41 -9.72
C SER A 52 11.39 28.89 -8.86
N GLY A 53 11.07 28.16 -7.80
CA GLY A 53 12.02 27.18 -7.28
C GLY A 53 12.39 26.23 -8.42
N SER A 54 13.60 25.70 -8.39
CA SER A 54 13.95 24.60 -9.29
C SER A 54 12.95 23.45 -9.08
N PRO A 55 12.47 22.79 -10.14
CA PRO A 55 11.60 21.63 -9.98
C PRO A 55 12.31 20.53 -9.18
N TRP A 56 11.53 19.70 -8.49
CA TRP A 56 12.07 18.48 -7.87
C TRP A 56 12.48 17.50 -8.98
N VAL A 57 13.64 16.85 -8.85
CA VAL A 57 14.14 15.92 -9.87
C VAL A 57 14.60 14.65 -9.18
N ASP A 58 14.08 13.50 -9.61
CA ASP A 58 14.51 12.20 -9.11
C ASP A 58 16.01 12.00 -9.38
N SER A 59 16.77 11.70 -8.33
CA SER A 59 18.22 11.50 -8.43
C SER A 59 18.59 10.33 -9.32
N GLY A 60 17.73 9.32 -9.46
CA GLY A 60 17.93 8.16 -10.33
C GLY A 60 18.18 8.54 -11.79
N LEU A 61 17.57 9.62 -12.26
CA LEU A 61 17.77 10.11 -13.63
C LEU A 61 19.22 10.54 -13.88
N TRP A 62 19.81 11.27 -12.94
CA TRP A 62 21.22 11.69 -13.04
C TRP A 62 22.16 10.49 -13.00
N GLU A 63 21.88 9.49 -12.15
CA GLU A 63 22.67 8.27 -12.08
C GLU A 63 22.65 7.49 -13.40
N ARG A 64 21.49 7.40 -14.07
CA ARG A 64 21.36 6.75 -15.37
C ARG A 64 22.17 7.49 -16.43
N ILE A 65 22.06 8.82 -16.48
CA ILE A 65 22.80 9.68 -17.41
C ILE A 65 24.31 9.54 -17.20
N ASP A 66 24.77 9.55 -15.95
CA ASP A 66 26.19 9.39 -15.60
C ASP A 66 26.73 8.00 -15.97
N ARG A 67 25.87 6.97 -16.02
CA ARG A 67 26.19 5.63 -16.55
C ARG A 67 26.24 5.57 -18.08
N GLY A 68 25.89 6.65 -18.78
CA GLY A 68 26.01 6.77 -20.23
C GLY A 68 24.83 6.22 -21.02
N VAL A 69 23.61 6.20 -20.46
CA VAL A 69 22.40 5.88 -21.24
C VAL A 69 22.15 6.96 -22.29
N GLU A 70 21.72 6.55 -23.50
CA GLU A 70 21.43 7.49 -24.60
C GLU A 70 20.00 8.04 -24.55
N GLU A 71 19.05 7.25 -24.04
CA GLU A 71 17.66 7.64 -23.85
C GLU A 71 17.22 7.36 -22.41
N ILE A 72 16.28 8.16 -21.93
CA ILE A 72 15.64 8.03 -20.63
C ILE A 72 14.13 8.18 -20.79
N ARG A 73 13.37 7.50 -19.93
CA ARG A 73 11.92 7.72 -19.81
C ARG A 73 11.64 8.57 -18.57
N VAL A 74 10.89 9.64 -18.75
CA VAL A 74 10.57 10.59 -17.67
C VAL A 74 9.07 10.74 -17.50
N THR A 75 8.63 10.95 -16.27
CA THR A 75 7.29 11.47 -15.96
C THR A 75 7.43 12.90 -15.47
N VAL A 76 6.84 13.84 -16.19
CA VAL A 76 6.92 15.28 -15.86
C VAL A 76 5.61 15.73 -15.27
N ILE A 77 5.63 16.19 -14.02
CA ILE A 77 4.49 16.88 -13.39
C ILE A 77 4.62 18.37 -13.77
N THR A 78 3.57 18.94 -14.35
CA THR A 78 3.55 20.31 -14.89
C THR A 78 2.22 21.00 -14.64
N ARG A 79 2.21 22.34 -14.64
CA ARG A 79 0.98 23.17 -14.66
C ARG A 79 0.45 23.43 -16.07
N SER A 80 1.23 23.08 -17.09
CA SER A 80 0.87 23.27 -18.48
C SER A 80 1.45 22.14 -19.33
N LEU A 81 0.57 21.25 -19.77
CA LEU A 81 0.89 20.22 -20.77
C LEU A 81 1.12 20.87 -22.13
N GLN A 82 0.46 22.00 -22.43
CA GLN A 82 0.70 22.75 -23.67
C GLN A 82 2.13 23.26 -23.75
N THR A 83 2.63 23.91 -22.69
CA THR A 83 4.02 24.44 -22.67
C THR A 83 5.04 23.32 -22.78
N LEU A 84 4.80 22.19 -22.12
CA LEU A 84 5.63 21.00 -22.24
C LEU A 84 5.62 20.47 -23.68
N ASN A 85 4.45 20.38 -24.30
CA ASN A 85 4.27 19.92 -25.67
C ASN A 85 5.03 20.81 -26.68
N GLU A 86 4.92 22.13 -26.56
CA GLU A 86 5.67 23.09 -27.40
C GLU A 86 7.18 22.89 -27.26
N TRP A 87 7.67 22.67 -26.04
CA TRP A 87 9.08 22.38 -25.79
C TRP A 87 9.52 21.04 -26.40
N GLN A 88 8.70 19.98 -26.27
CA GLN A 88 8.97 18.67 -26.84
C GLN A 88 9.12 18.76 -28.37
N HIS A 89 8.19 19.42 -29.06
CA HIS A 89 8.28 19.64 -30.50
C HIS A 89 9.50 20.47 -30.91
N ALA A 90 9.82 21.53 -30.16
CA ALA A 90 10.96 22.39 -30.46
C ALA A 90 12.32 21.68 -30.30
N ASN A 91 12.40 20.64 -29.47
CA ASN A 91 13.62 19.89 -29.20
C ASN A 91 13.62 18.47 -29.79
N GLY A 92 12.55 18.03 -30.45
CA GLY A 92 12.41 16.67 -30.97
C GLY A 92 12.30 15.61 -29.87
N ALA A 93 11.79 15.96 -28.68
CA ALA A 93 11.65 15.09 -27.52
C ALA A 93 10.20 14.56 -27.38
N PHE A 94 9.67 13.98 -28.45
CA PHE A 94 8.34 13.39 -28.47
C PHE A 94 8.41 11.92 -28.88
N GLU A 95 7.57 11.10 -28.26
CA GLU A 95 7.43 9.70 -28.60
C GLU A 95 6.46 9.55 -29.78
N GLU A 96 6.86 8.78 -30.80
CA GLU A 96 6.05 8.60 -32.01
C GLU A 96 5.02 7.47 -31.84
N GLN A 97 3.73 7.83 -31.87
CA GLN A 97 2.62 6.87 -31.94
C GLN A 97 2.55 6.22 -33.33
N LYS A 98 2.36 4.89 -33.38
CA LYS A 98 2.18 4.14 -34.63
C LYS A 98 0.84 4.47 -35.31
N PRO A 99 0.78 4.47 -36.65
CA PRO A 99 -0.47 4.69 -37.38
C PRO A 99 -1.53 3.61 -37.04
N ALA A 100 -2.78 3.91 -37.35
CA ALA A 100 -3.88 2.94 -37.25
C ALA A 100 -3.61 1.70 -38.14
N LYS A 101 -3.83 0.51 -37.59
CA LYS A 101 -3.90 -0.75 -38.35
C LYS A 101 -5.27 -0.87 -39.03
N SER A 102 -5.47 -1.93 -39.83
CA SER A 102 -6.76 -2.18 -40.49
C SER A 102 -7.86 -2.38 -39.44
N GLY A 103 -8.97 -1.64 -39.56
CA GLY A 103 -10.06 -1.68 -38.59
C GLY A 103 -9.88 -0.76 -37.38
N GLU A 104 -8.77 -0.02 -37.28
CA GLU A 104 -8.54 0.96 -36.21
C GLU A 104 -8.76 2.39 -36.71
N THR A 105 -9.13 3.30 -35.81
CA THR A 105 -9.19 4.75 -36.06
C THR A 105 -8.38 5.49 -34.99
N LEU A 106 -7.70 6.57 -35.39
CA LEU A 106 -7.01 7.48 -34.46
C LEU A 106 -7.81 8.79 -34.37
N LEU A 107 -8.23 9.14 -33.15
CA LEU A 107 -8.94 10.37 -32.84
C LEU A 107 -8.07 11.24 -31.91
N ALA A 108 -7.62 12.39 -32.40
CA ALA A 108 -6.82 13.29 -31.58
C ALA A 108 -7.70 14.04 -30.58
N GLU A 109 -7.26 14.07 -29.32
CA GLU A 109 -7.88 14.81 -28.23
C GLU A 109 -6.87 15.81 -27.65
N ASP A 110 -7.34 17.00 -27.30
CA ASP A 110 -6.50 18.04 -26.70
C ASP A 110 -6.52 17.89 -25.15
N PRO A 111 -5.36 17.98 -24.47
CA PRO A 111 -5.32 17.97 -23.01
C PRO A 111 -5.95 19.22 -22.40
N ILE A 112 -6.43 19.09 -21.17
CA ILE A 112 -6.82 20.22 -20.33
C ILE A 112 -5.55 20.95 -19.85
N ASP A 113 -5.37 22.21 -20.25
CA ASP A 113 -4.23 23.03 -19.82
C ASP A 113 -4.58 23.93 -18.62
N GLY A 114 -3.55 24.43 -17.92
CA GLY A 114 -3.72 25.35 -16.79
C GLY A 114 -4.02 24.69 -15.45
N GLN A 115 -4.06 23.36 -15.40
CA GLN A 115 -4.13 22.57 -14.17
C GLN A 115 -2.84 21.78 -13.94
N ILE A 116 -2.59 21.34 -12.70
CA ILE A 116 -1.50 20.40 -12.43
C ILE A 116 -1.86 19.08 -13.10
N ASP A 117 -0.97 18.59 -13.95
CA ASP A 117 -1.08 17.26 -14.57
C ASP A 117 0.31 16.65 -14.79
N HIS A 118 0.35 15.46 -15.38
CA HIS A 118 1.60 14.78 -15.70
C HIS A 118 1.63 14.22 -17.11
N ARG A 119 2.83 13.98 -17.65
CA ARG A 119 3.03 13.29 -18.93
C ARG A 119 4.27 12.41 -18.86
N THR A 120 4.16 11.20 -19.37
CA THR A 120 5.23 10.22 -19.42
C THR A 120 5.70 10.04 -20.85
N PHE A 121 7.01 10.16 -21.12
CA PHE A 121 7.56 10.04 -22.47
C PHE A 121 9.05 9.71 -22.48
N TRP A 122 9.52 9.18 -23.61
CA TRP A 122 10.94 8.97 -23.90
C TRP A 122 11.61 10.24 -24.45
N MET A 123 12.87 10.45 -24.08
CA MET A 123 13.70 11.51 -24.64
C MET A 123 15.19 11.16 -24.62
N GLY A 124 15.96 11.80 -25.51
CA GLY A 124 17.42 11.74 -25.47
C GLY A 124 17.99 12.29 -24.16
N ALA A 125 18.88 11.53 -23.53
CA ALA A 125 19.51 11.87 -22.26
C ALA A 125 20.26 13.22 -22.31
N GLU A 126 20.78 13.60 -23.48
CA GLU A 126 21.45 14.87 -23.71
C GLU A 126 20.52 16.08 -23.59
N LEU A 127 19.21 15.91 -23.73
CA LEU A 127 18.23 16.99 -23.60
C LEU A 127 17.79 17.23 -22.16
N PHE A 128 18.03 16.29 -21.26
CA PHE A 128 17.51 16.31 -19.88
C PHE A 128 17.85 17.59 -19.11
N HIS A 129 19.07 18.09 -19.23
CA HIS A 129 19.53 19.31 -18.55
C HIS A 129 18.72 20.58 -18.90
N LYS A 130 17.92 20.55 -19.98
CA LYS A 130 17.05 21.66 -20.38
C LYS A 130 15.63 21.53 -19.81
N LEU A 131 15.19 20.32 -19.48
CA LEU A 131 13.81 20.03 -19.05
C LEU A 131 13.43 20.75 -17.74
N PRO A 132 14.30 20.84 -16.70
CA PRO A 132 14.01 21.65 -15.52
C PRO A 132 13.77 23.15 -15.79
N GLY A 133 14.23 23.66 -16.93
CA GLY A 133 14.04 25.05 -17.33
C GLY A 133 12.73 25.34 -18.07
N VAL A 134 11.90 24.32 -18.31
CA VAL A 134 10.61 24.48 -18.98
C VAL A 134 9.61 25.14 -18.03
N PRO A 135 9.00 26.28 -18.41
CA PRO A 135 8.02 26.93 -17.55
C PRO A 135 6.86 26.00 -17.20
N GLY A 136 6.47 25.99 -15.92
CA GLY A 136 5.35 25.18 -15.43
C GLY A 136 5.74 23.80 -14.92
N VAL A 137 6.94 23.29 -15.22
CA VAL A 137 7.44 22.03 -14.66
C VAL A 137 7.59 22.14 -13.14
N ILE A 138 7.01 21.19 -12.42
CA ILE A 138 7.00 21.11 -10.95
C ILE A 138 7.95 20.01 -10.47
N ALA A 139 7.87 18.83 -11.08
CA ALA A 139 8.71 17.69 -10.74
C ALA A 139 8.99 16.82 -11.96
N ILE A 140 10.13 16.14 -11.95
CA ILE A 140 10.55 15.20 -13.00
C ILE A 140 10.94 13.88 -12.33
N LEU A 141 10.22 12.82 -12.65
CA LEU A 141 10.35 11.50 -12.05
C LEU A 141 11.01 10.53 -13.03
N ASP A 142 11.75 9.54 -12.52
CA ASP A 142 12.27 8.43 -13.31
C ASP A 142 11.13 7.45 -13.63
N ALA A 143 10.65 7.45 -14.87
CA ALA A 143 9.53 6.60 -15.27
C ALA A 143 9.95 5.15 -15.52
N GLU A 144 11.25 4.85 -15.52
CA GLU A 144 11.76 3.47 -15.61
C GLU A 144 11.94 2.84 -14.24
N LYS A 145 11.75 3.61 -13.17
CA LYS A 145 11.82 3.13 -11.79
C LYS A 145 10.47 2.54 -11.38
N ALA A 146 10.40 1.21 -11.34
CA ALA A 146 9.22 0.52 -10.82
C ALA A 146 9.12 0.68 -9.29
N PRO A 147 7.90 0.75 -8.73
CA PRO A 147 7.72 0.59 -7.30
C PRO A 147 8.09 -0.83 -6.86
N GLU A 148 8.41 -0.98 -5.57
CA GLU A 148 8.72 -2.24 -4.93
C GLU A 148 7.52 -2.67 -4.07
N PRO A 149 7.03 -3.92 -4.18
CA PRO A 149 6.07 -4.44 -3.21
C PRO A 149 6.75 -4.55 -1.84
N TYR A 150 6.03 -4.24 -0.77
CA TYR A 150 6.53 -4.51 0.57
C TYR A 150 6.31 -5.99 0.90
N ASP A 151 7.42 -6.73 1.03
CA ASP A 151 7.52 -8.20 1.01
C ASP A 151 6.54 -8.95 1.94
N THR A 152 6.26 -10.22 1.61
CA THR A 152 5.23 -11.10 2.18
C THR A 152 5.71 -11.96 3.35
N ILE A 153 6.88 -11.65 3.93
CA ILE A 153 7.68 -12.55 4.78
C ILE A 153 6.78 -13.35 5.73
N THR A 154 6.61 -14.62 5.40
CA THR A 154 6.00 -15.61 6.28
C THR A 154 7.01 -15.90 7.38
N PHE A 155 6.94 -15.14 8.46
CA PHE A 155 7.71 -15.50 9.63
C PHE A 155 7.19 -16.83 10.19
N ASP A 156 8.08 -17.79 10.43
CA ASP A 156 7.73 -19.14 10.88
C ASP A 156 6.73 -19.08 12.04
N SER A 157 5.63 -19.85 11.94
CA SER A 157 4.65 -19.97 13.01
C SER A 157 5.25 -20.74 14.20
N PRO A 158 5.08 -20.30 15.47
CA PRO A 158 5.35 -21.17 16.60
C PRO A 158 4.45 -22.40 16.48
N PRO A 159 4.92 -23.57 16.91
CA PRO A 159 4.10 -24.77 16.94
C PRO A 159 2.83 -24.53 17.79
N GLY A 160 1.65 -24.53 17.17
CA GLY A 160 0.36 -24.56 17.88
C GLY A 160 -0.61 -23.41 17.59
N TYR A 161 -0.18 -22.30 16.98
CA TYR A 161 -1.07 -21.17 16.63
C TYR A 161 -1.15 -20.96 15.12
N GLN A 162 -2.38 -20.99 14.58
CA GLN A 162 -2.64 -20.67 13.18
C GLN A 162 -3.31 -19.30 13.05
N PRO A 163 -2.80 -18.40 12.19
CA PRO A 163 -3.45 -17.12 11.93
C PRO A 163 -4.78 -17.31 11.21
N GLU A 164 -5.73 -16.42 11.48
CA GLU A 164 -7.06 -16.42 10.87
C GLU A 164 -7.52 -14.98 10.60
N SER A 165 -7.86 -14.65 9.35
CA SER A 165 -8.40 -13.33 8.98
C SER A 165 -9.75 -13.02 9.64
N VAL A 166 -10.55 -14.04 9.95
CA VAL A 166 -11.79 -13.90 10.73
C VAL A 166 -11.51 -13.24 12.09
N ARG A 167 -10.38 -13.59 12.73
CA ARG A 167 -9.94 -12.96 13.97
C ARG A 167 -9.59 -11.49 13.74
N SER A 168 -9.00 -11.13 12.59
CA SER A 168 -8.73 -9.72 12.22
C SER A 168 -10.01 -8.89 12.18
N GLY A 169 -11.12 -9.44 11.65
CA GLY A 169 -12.42 -8.78 11.65
C GLY A 169 -12.99 -8.55 13.06
N GLU A 170 -12.79 -9.51 13.97
CA GLU A 170 -13.17 -9.39 15.38
C GLU A 170 -12.38 -8.28 16.10
N ILE A 171 -11.04 -8.32 16.04
CA ILE A 171 -10.17 -7.41 16.79
C ILE A 171 -10.16 -5.96 16.26
N HIS A 172 -10.60 -5.74 15.03
CA HIS A 172 -10.82 -4.41 14.47
C HIS A 172 -12.28 -3.93 14.57
N GLY A 173 -13.19 -4.78 15.05
CA GLY A 173 -14.62 -4.45 15.16
C GLY A 173 -15.35 -4.37 13.82
N ALA A 174 -14.84 -5.05 12.78
CA ALA A 174 -15.55 -5.20 11.51
C ALA A 174 -16.85 -5.99 11.71
N ASN A 175 -16.80 -7.07 12.50
CA ASN A 175 -17.98 -7.89 12.81
C ASN A 175 -19.09 -7.05 13.48
N ASP A 176 -18.73 -6.18 14.43
CA ASP A 176 -19.67 -5.27 15.08
C ASP A 176 -20.31 -4.27 14.09
N ALA A 177 -19.53 -3.79 13.12
CA ALA A 177 -20.03 -2.92 12.05
C ALA A 177 -21.00 -3.67 11.13
N TRP A 178 -20.72 -4.94 10.80
CA TRP A 178 -21.63 -5.80 10.03
C TRP A 178 -22.94 -6.04 10.77
N GLU A 179 -22.90 -6.27 12.08
CA GLU A 179 -24.09 -6.40 12.93
C GLU A 179 -24.95 -5.12 12.94
N ARG A 180 -24.33 -3.94 12.73
CA ARG A 180 -25.02 -2.65 12.55
C ARG A 180 -25.55 -2.44 11.14
N GLY A 181 -25.24 -3.33 10.19
CA GLY A 181 -25.68 -3.27 8.79
C GLY A 181 -24.70 -2.60 7.84
N TYR A 182 -23.46 -2.33 8.27
CA TYR A 182 -22.41 -1.79 7.41
C TYR A 182 -21.49 -2.93 6.98
N THR A 183 -21.47 -3.28 5.69
CA THR A 183 -20.67 -4.38 5.12
C THR A 183 -19.75 -3.92 3.98
N GLY A 184 -19.70 -2.62 3.72
CA GLY A 184 -18.99 -1.99 2.59
C GLY A 184 -19.83 -1.79 1.35
N GLU A 185 -21.13 -2.12 1.40
CA GLU A 185 -22.04 -2.00 0.25
C GLU A 185 -22.06 -0.58 -0.31
N GLY A 186 -21.93 -0.47 -1.63
CA GLY A 186 -21.90 0.80 -2.36
C GLY A 186 -20.54 1.51 -2.34
N ILE A 187 -19.54 0.95 -1.68
CA ILE A 187 -18.17 1.49 -1.66
C ILE A 187 -17.28 0.70 -2.62
N VAL A 188 -16.55 1.41 -3.46
CA VAL A 188 -15.56 0.86 -4.38
C VAL A 188 -14.15 1.06 -3.82
N VAL A 189 -13.42 -0.03 -3.64
CA VAL A 189 -12.01 -0.04 -3.21
C VAL A 189 -11.13 -0.44 -4.39
N ALA A 190 -10.22 0.45 -4.76
CA ALA A 190 -9.23 0.21 -5.80
C ALA A 190 -7.98 -0.47 -5.23
N ILE A 191 -7.55 -1.57 -5.85
CA ILE A 191 -6.31 -2.29 -5.53
C ILE A 191 -5.31 -2.03 -6.66
N ALA A 192 -4.25 -1.26 -6.39
CA ALA A 192 -3.18 -1.03 -7.36
C ALA A 192 -1.98 -1.92 -7.03
N ASP A 193 -1.81 -3.00 -7.79
CA ASP A 193 -0.85 -4.07 -7.47
C ASP A 193 -0.54 -4.96 -8.70
N THR A 194 -0.19 -6.25 -8.51
CA THR A 194 0.09 -7.21 -9.58
C THR A 194 -1.12 -7.50 -10.47
N GLY A 195 -2.33 -7.48 -9.90
CA GLY A 195 -3.59 -7.85 -10.54
C GLY A 195 -4.58 -8.41 -9.51
N VAL A 196 -5.71 -8.95 -9.95
CA VAL A 196 -6.65 -9.66 -9.05
C VAL A 196 -7.25 -10.85 -9.79
N ASP A 197 -7.16 -12.05 -9.19
CA ASP A 197 -7.85 -13.24 -9.68
C ASP A 197 -9.32 -13.23 -9.25
N PHE A 198 -10.16 -12.52 -10.03
CA PHE A 198 -11.60 -12.42 -9.76
C PHE A 198 -12.37 -13.74 -9.95
N ALA A 199 -11.79 -14.74 -10.62
CA ALA A 199 -12.41 -16.06 -10.71
C ALA A 199 -12.19 -16.89 -9.45
N HIS A 200 -11.32 -16.46 -8.52
CA HIS A 200 -11.20 -17.06 -7.21
C HIS A 200 -12.57 -17.02 -6.49
N PRO A 201 -13.10 -18.14 -5.95
CA PRO A 201 -14.47 -18.18 -5.44
C PRO A 201 -14.77 -17.18 -4.32
N ASP A 202 -13.78 -16.80 -3.50
CA ASP A 202 -13.95 -15.77 -2.46
C ASP A 202 -14.07 -14.34 -3.03
N LEU A 203 -13.61 -14.09 -4.25
CA LEU A 203 -13.62 -12.78 -4.91
C LEU A 203 -14.61 -12.69 -6.07
N ASN A 204 -15.17 -13.82 -6.50
CA ASN A 204 -16.09 -13.85 -7.62
C ASN A 204 -17.37 -13.04 -7.31
N GLY A 205 -17.69 -12.08 -8.18
CA GLY A 205 -18.82 -11.16 -8.00
C GLY A 205 -18.48 -9.88 -7.24
N THR A 206 -17.26 -9.74 -6.71
CA THR A 206 -16.81 -8.52 -6.02
C THR A 206 -16.35 -7.41 -6.98
N GLN A 207 -16.22 -7.66 -8.28
CA GLN A 207 -15.79 -6.65 -9.25
C GLN A 207 -16.70 -5.40 -9.25
N ALA A 208 -16.08 -4.23 -9.12
CA ALA A 208 -16.74 -2.95 -9.28
C ALA A 208 -17.13 -2.76 -10.75
N ARG A 209 -18.27 -2.09 -11.00
CA ARG A 209 -18.79 -1.80 -12.34
C ARG A 209 -19.07 -0.32 -12.50
N VAL A 210 -18.98 0.15 -13.74
CA VAL A 210 -19.40 1.49 -14.10
C VAL A 210 -20.93 1.58 -13.99
N THR A 211 -21.41 2.47 -13.15
CA THR A 211 -22.84 2.69 -12.87
C THR A 211 -23.36 4.00 -13.45
N ASP A 212 -22.49 4.91 -13.90
CA ASP A 212 -22.95 6.12 -14.59
C ASP A 212 -23.65 5.78 -15.91
N ALA A 213 -24.91 6.21 -16.02
CA ALA A 213 -25.75 5.96 -17.19
C ALA A 213 -25.34 6.77 -18.43
N LYS A 214 -24.43 7.75 -18.29
CA LYS A 214 -23.88 8.49 -19.44
C LYS A 214 -22.57 7.89 -19.95
N SER A 215 -21.93 7.03 -19.17
CA SER A 215 -20.69 6.39 -19.58
C SER A 215 -20.97 5.42 -20.73
N PRO A 216 -20.16 5.43 -21.80
CA PRO A 216 -20.25 4.42 -22.86
C PRO A 216 -19.88 3.03 -22.34
N TYR A 217 -19.23 2.95 -21.16
CA TYR A 217 -18.79 1.71 -20.54
C TYR A 217 -19.75 1.23 -19.44
N GLN A 218 -20.97 1.77 -19.37
CA GLN A 218 -21.95 1.39 -18.35
C GLN A 218 -22.15 -0.14 -18.27
N GLY A 219 -22.09 -0.69 -17.06
CA GLY A 219 -22.28 -2.10 -16.78
C GLY A 219 -21.00 -2.95 -16.91
N TRP A 220 -19.97 -2.45 -17.58
CA TRP A 220 -18.66 -3.09 -17.60
C TRP A 220 -17.90 -2.89 -16.28
N PRO A 221 -17.03 -3.83 -15.89
CA PRO A 221 -16.15 -3.67 -14.74
C PRO A 221 -15.25 -2.43 -14.82
N LEU A 222 -15.08 -1.76 -13.69
CA LEU A 222 -14.23 -0.58 -13.52
C LEU A 222 -12.79 -1.02 -13.24
N MET A 223 -12.01 -1.23 -14.30
CA MET A 223 -10.67 -1.82 -14.27
C MET A 223 -9.65 -1.00 -15.06
N PHE A 224 -8.37 -1.09 -14.71
CA PHE A 224 -7.32 -0.42 -15.46
C PHE A 224 -6.00 -1.22 -15.49
N ASP A 225 -5.39 -1.33 -16.66
CA ASP A 225 -4.02 -1.84 -16.84
C ASP A 225 -3.22 -0.83 -17.66
N HIS A 226 -2.39 -0.04 -16.98
CA HIS A 226 -1.58 1.02 -17.60
C HIS A 226 -0.45 0.47 -18.47
N ASN A 227 -0.02 -0.77 -18.26
CA ASN A 227 0.98 -1.41 -19.12
C ASN A 227 0.36 -1.79 -20.47
N SER A 228 -0.78 -2.50 -20.47
CA SER A 228 -1.49 -2.83 -21.71
C SER A 228 -2.02 -1.58 -22.42
N MET A 229 -2.52 -0.60 -21.66
CA MET A 229 -2.95 0.69 -22.19
C MET A 229 -1.86 1.39 -23.01
N TYR A 230 -0.65 1.51 -22.46
CA TYR A 230 0.47 2.15 -23.15
C TYR A 230 0.80 1.43 -24.48
N TYR A 231 0.88 0.10 -24.47
CA TYR A 231 1.23 -0.65 -25.68
C TYR A 231 0.13 -0.65 -26.74
N TRP A 232 -1.13 -0.73 -26.32
CA TRP A 232 -2.26 -0.58 -27.22
C TRP A 232 -2.28 0.81 -27.85
N LEU A 233 -2.22 1.85 -27.03
CA LEU A 233 -2.36 3.21 -27.51
C LEU A 233 -1.20 3.61 -28.44
N VAL A 234 0.04 3.38 -28.01
CA VAL A 234 1.24 3.81 -28.74
C VAL A 234 1.53 2.92 -29.95
N TYR A 235 1.39 1.60 -29.83
CA TYR A 235 1.83 0.65 -30.88
C TYR A 235 0.68 -0.09 -31.58
N GLY A 236 -0.52 -0.10 -31.00
CA GLY A 236 -1.63 -0.94 -31.45
C GLY A 236 -1.38 -2.42 -31.14
N ASP A 237 -0.51 -2.73 -30.18
CA ASP A 237 -0.11 -4.09 -29.88
C ASP A 237 -0.99 -4.69 -28.78
N ALA A 238 -1.43 -5.91 -29.03
CA ALA A 238 -2.19 -6.77 -28.12
C ALA A 238 -1.63 -8.21 -28.21
N TYR A 239 -2.02 -9.08 -27.29
CA TYR A 239 -1.66 -10.49 -27.30
C TYR A 239 -2.29 -11.19 -28.53
N PRO A 240 -1.55 -12.03 -29.29
CA PRO A 240 -0.23 -12.59 -29.00
C PRO A 240 0.98 -11.80 -29.52
N ALA A 241 0.77 -10.71 -30.27
CA ALA A 241 1.87 -9.92 -30.82
C ALA A 241 2.77 -9.32 -29.72
N ARG A 242 2.19 -9.06 -28.54
CA ARG A 242 2.89 -8.63 -27.34
C ARG A 242 2.28 -9.26 -26.09
N ASN A 243 3.09 -9.46 -25.06
CA ASN A 243 2.60 -9.88 -23.74
C ASN A 243 1.87 -8.73 -23.04
N THR A 244 0.58 -8.57 -23.33
CA THR A 244 -0.37 -7.63 -22.73
C THR A 244 -1.60 -8.40 -22.27
N TRP A 245 -2.43 -7.79 -21.42
CA TRP A 245 -3.74 -8.36 -21.03
C TRP A 245 -4.88 -7.98 -21.97
N TYR A 246 -4.56 -7.26 -23.04
CA TYR A 246 -5.48 -7.02 -24.15
C TYR A 246 -5.23 -8.12 -25.18
N ALA A 247 -6.28 -8.78 -25.63
CA ALA A 247 -6.25 -9.83 -26.64
C ALA A 247 -6.70 -9.27 -27.99
N ASP A 248 -5.90 -9.50 -29.03
CA ASP A 248 -6.29 -9.27 -30.42
C ASP A 248 -7.33 -10.32 -30.82
N THR A 249 -8.57 -9.87 -31.05
CA THR A 249 -9.70 -10.70 -31.49
C THR A 249 -10.17 -10.29 -32.89
N SER A 250 -9.27 -9.74 -33.69
CA SER A 250 -9.57 -9.23 -35.04
C SER A 250 -9.71 -10.31 -36.11
N PHE A 251 -9.40 -11.57 -35.80
CA PHE A 251 -9.59 -12.68 -36.73
C PHE A 251 -11.07 -13.04 -36.81
N ILE A 252 -11.66 -12.95 -38.00
CA ILE A 252 -13.08 -13.24 -38.22
C ILE A 252 -13.23 -14.58 -38.95
N ASP A 253 -14.12 -15.41 -38.44
CA ASP A 253 -14.55 -16.68 -39.02
C ASP A 253 -16.07 -16.72 -39.21
N TYR A 254 -16.56 -17.73 -39.94
CA TYR A 254 -17.96 -17.88 -40.34
C TYR A 254 -18.41 -19.34 -40.25
N ASP A 255 -19.70 -19.56 -40.07
CA ASP A 255 -20.37 -20.85 -40.28
C ASP A 255 -21.29 -20.74 -41.51
N ASN A 256 -20.70 -20.80 -42.71
CA ASN A 256 -21.44 -20.51 -43.96
C ASN A 256 -22.40 -21.64 -44.36
N ASP A 257 -22.19 -22.87 -43.89
CA ASP A 257 -23.08 -24.00 -44.17
C ASP A 257 -24.00 -24.37 -42.99
N SER A 258 -23.90 -23.62 -41.88
CA SER A 258 -24.74 -23.71 -40.69
C SER A 258 -24.71 -25.11 -40.07
N ASP A 259 -23.53 -25.74 -40.08
CA ASP A 259 -23.31 -27.07 -39.52
C ASP A 259 -22.84 -27.05 -38.05
N GLY A 260 -22.66 -25.85 -37.48
CA GLY A 260 -22.22 -25.62 -36.11
C GLY A 260 -20.71 -25.69 -35.94
N VAL A 261 -19.93 -25.67 -37.03
CA VAL A 261 -18.47 -25.65 -37.04
C VAL A 261 -17.99 -24.43 -37.84
N LEU A 262 -17.03 -23.70 -37.30
CA LEU A 262 -16.45 -22.56 -38.00
C LEU A 262 -15.56 -23.00 -39.18
N ASP A 263 -15.74 -22.38 -40.33
CA ASP A 263 -15.18 -22.79 -41.62
C ASP A 263 -13.63 -22.76 -41.67
N ALA A 264 -13.00 -21.73 -41.08
CA ALA A 264 -11.56 -21.55 -41.17
C ALA A 264 -10.80 -22.21 -40.01
N SER A 265 -11.32 -22.09 -38.80
CA SER A 265 -10.70 -22.59 -37.56
C SER A 265 -11.09 -24.03 -37.23
N GLY A 266 -12.28 -24.47 -37.61
CA GLY A 266 -12.81 -25.79 -37.28
C GLY A 266 -13.34 -25.92 -35.85
N TYR A 267 -13.52 -24.81 -35.13
CA TYR A 267 -14.08 -24.84 -33.77
C TYR A 267 -15.58 -25.16 -33.80
N ASN A 268 -16.03 -25.94 -32.82
CA ASN A 268 -17.43 -26.33 -32.69
C ASN A 268 -18.19 -25.29 -31.85
N ILE A 269 -19.15 -24.63 -32.47
CA ILE A 269 -20.03 -23.63 -31.86
C ILE A 269 -21.46 -24.17 -31.64
N THR A 270 -21.68 -25.46 -31.85
CA THR A 270 -22.99 -26.09 -31.65
C THR A 270 -23.45 -25.92 -30.20
N GLY A 271 -24.53 -25.15 -29.98
CA GLY A 271 -25.08 -24.91 -28.65
C GLY A 271 -24.64 -23.58 -28.03
N VAL A 272 -23.66 -22.89 -28.62
CA VAL A 272 -23.41 -21.47 -28.39
C VAL A 272 -24.52 -20.65 -29.07
N ASN A 273 -24.90 -19.51 -28.50
CA ASN A 273 -25.81 -18.61 -29.19
C ASN A 273 -25.17 -18.11 -30.49
N GLU A 274 -25.92 -18.15 -31.59
CA GLU A 274 -25.43 -17.72 -32.90
C GLU A 274 -25.08 -16.22 -32.91
N SER A 275 -23.99 -15.88 -33.61
CA SER A 275 -23.66 -14.49 -33.93
C SER A 275 -24.78 -13.90 -34.80
N LEU A 276 -25.35 -12.77 -34.38
CA LEU A 276 -26.47 -12.12 -35.07
C LEU A 276 -26.03 -11.42 -36.36
N SER A 277 -24.76 -11.01 -36.45
CA SER A 277 -24.15 -10.53 -37.70
C SER A 277 -23.72 -11.67 -38.63
N GLY A 278 -23.50 -12.87 -38.08
CA GLY A 278 -22.93 -14.03 -38.77
C GLY A 278 -21.40 -14.05 -38.78
N GLU A 279 -20.76 -13.07 -38.15
CA GLU A 279 -19.31 -12.97 -37.97
C GLU A 279 -18.91 -13.46 -36.57
N TYR A 280 -17.92 -14.35 -36.49
CA TYR A 280 -17.37 -14.86 -35.23
C TYR A 280 -15.94 -14.37 -35.06
N HIS A 281 -15.66 -13.66 -33.98
CA HIS A 281 -14.34 -13.15 -33.70
C HIS A 281 -13.54 -14.17 -32.87
N LEU A 282 -12.28 -14.37 -33.25
CA LEU A 282 -11.37 -15.31 -32.58
C LEU A 282 -10.10 -14.60 -32.13
N GLY A 283 -9.57 -15.04 -31.00
CA GLY A 283 -8.26 -14.65 -30.49
C GLY A 283 -7.69 -15.70 -29.56
N GLU A 284 -6.65 -15.34 -28.82
CA GLU A 284 -6.01 -16.20 -27.85
C GLU A 284 -6.00 -15.53 -26.47
N HIS A 285 -6.17 -16.32 -25.41
CA HIS A 285 -6.23 -15.80 -24.04
C HIS A 285 -4.86 -15.30 -23.57
N PRO A 286 -4.78 -14.06 -23.04
CA PRO A 286 -3.49 -13.45 -22.74
C PRO A 286 -2.82 -14.03 -21.49
N ASP A 287 -3.59 -14.63 -20.58
CA ASP A 287 -3.03 -15.15 -19.32
C ASP A 287 -2.00 -16.27 -19.56
N TYR A 288 -0.76 -16.00 -19.19
CA TYR A 288 0.33 -16.96 -19.24
C TYR A 288 0.12 -18.10 -18.23
N TYR A 289 -0.40 -17.82 -17.04
CA TYR A 289 -0.57 -18.83 -16.00
C TYR A 289 -1.65 -19.83 -16.35
N LEU A 290 -2.81 -19.39 -16.86
CA LEU A 290 -3.81 -20.26 -17.45
C LEU A 290 -3.22 -21.16 -18.53
N ARG A 291 -2.58 -20.59 -19.56
CA ARG A 291 -1.99 -21.36 -20.67
C ARG A 291 -0.95 -22.37 -20.19
N SER A 292 -0.12 -21.97 -19.22
CA SER A 292 0.83 -22.88 -18.59
C SER A 292 0.15 -24.00 -17.79
N LYS A 293 -1.01 -23.74 -17.18
CA LYS A 293 -1.78 -24.71 -16.40
C LYS A 293 -2.43 -25.76 -17.29
N VAL A 294 -3.02 -25.34 -18.40
CA VAL A 294 -3.72 -26.22 -19.36
C VAL A 294 -2.80 -26.82 -20.42
N GLY A 295 -1.59 -26.25 -20.59
CA GLY A 295 -0.52 -26.80 -21.43
C GLY A 295 -0.57 -26.40 -22.91
N ALA A 296 -1.40 -25.44 -23.28
CA ALA A 296 -1.50 -24.89 -24.64
C ALA A 296 -2.04 -23.46 -24.63
N ASP A 297 -2.02 -22.80 -25.79
CA ASP A 297 -2.76 -21.55 -25.98
C ASP A 297 -4.27 -21.82 -25.87
N VAL A 298 -4.98 -20.93 -25.21
CA VAL A 298 -6.43 -21.03 -24.95
C VAL A 298 -7.16 -20.16 -25.98
N PRO A 299 -7.92 -20.76 -26.91
CA PRO A 299 -8.74 -20.01 -27.86
C PRO A 299 -9.82 -19.18 -27.16
N ILE A 300 -10.13 -18.03 -27.73
CA ILE A 300 -11.26 -17.19 -27.33
C ILE A 300 -12.20 -17.03 -28.51
N LEU A 301 -13.49 -17.20 -28.28
CA LEU A 301 -14.58 -16.87 -29.20
C LEU A 301 -15.34 -15.64 -28.70
N VAL A 302 -15.58 -14.66 -29.57
CA VAL A 302 -16.32 -13.44 -29.26
C VAL A 302 -17.51 -13.30 -30.21
N VAL A 303 -18.71 -13.08 -29.65
CA VAL A 303 -19.98 -13.07 -30.40
C VAL A 303 -20.88 -11.89 -30.02
N ASP A 304 -21.73 -11.49 -30.98
CA ASP A 304 -22.73 -10.42 -30.87
C ASP A 304 -24.16 -10.98 -30.70
N ASP A 305 -24.28 -12.00 -29.83
CA ASP A 305 -25.47 -12.84 -29.68
C ASP A 305 -26.72 -12.12 -29.10
N ARG A 306 -26.55 -10.88 -28.65
CA ARG A 306 -27.62 -10.05 -28.06
C ARG A 306 -28.04 -8.88 -28.95
N VAL A 307 -27.07 -8.24 -29.60
CA VAL A 307 -27.27 -7.08 -30.48
C VAL A 307 -26.31 -7.20 -31.65
N SER A 308 -26.84 -7.31 -32.87
CA SER A 308 -26.02 -7.45 -34.07
C SER A 308 -25.03 -6.28 -34.24
N GLY A 309 -23.75 -6.61 -34.42
CA GLY A 309 -22.62 -5.68 -34.54
C GLY A 309 -22.06 -5.17 -33.21
N LEU A 310 -22.64 -5.56 -32.07
CA LEU A 310 -22.14 -5.23 -30.73
C LEU A 310 -21.71 -6.52 -30.03
N TYR A 311 -20.40 -6.77 -30.05
CA TYR A 311 -19.78 -7.93 -29.46
C TYR A 311 -19.60 -7.72 -27.96
N GLU A 312 -20.24 -8.55 -27.14
CA GLU A 312 -20.16 -8.45 -25.67
C GLU A 312 -19.95 -9.79 -24.98
N THR A 313 -20.19 -10.91 -25.67
CA THR A 313 -20.10 -12.24 -25.09
C THR A 313 -18.81 -12.92 -25.55
N VAL A 314 -17.99 -13.32 -24.59
CA VAL A 314 -16.67 -13.93 -24.77
C VAL A 314 -16.68 -15.35 -24.18
N TYR A 315 -16.21 -16.34 -24.92
CA TYR A 315 -16.05 -17.72 -24.44
C TYR A 315 -14.56 -18.10 -24.50
N PRO A 316 -13.88 -18.26 -23.36
CA PRO A 316 -12.55 -18.86 -23.32
C PRO A 316 -12.65 -20.40 -23.27
N ASP A 317 -12.00 -21.11 -24.20
CA ASP A 317 -11.93 -22.58 -24.23
C ASP A 317 -10.91 -23.10 -23.20
N ILE A 318 -11.27 -23.02 -21.91
CA ILE A 318 -10.38 -23.34 -20.79
C ILE A 318 -10.05 -24.83 -20.77
N ASN A 319 -10.96 -25.69 -21.24
CA ASN A 319 -10.82 -27.13 -21.20
C ASN A 319 -10.06 -27.71 -22.43
N LEU A 320 -9.83 -26.90 -23.46
CA LEU A 320 -9.11 -27.21 -24.71
C LEU A 320 -9.74 -28.34 -25.53
N ASP A 321 -11.06 -28.46 -25.53
CA ASP A 321 -11.78 -29.46 -26.33
C ASP A 321 -12.26 -28.91 -27.69
N GLY A 322 -12.12 -27.60 -27.92
CA GLY A 322 -12.52 -26.90 -29.14
C GLY A 322 -14.03 -26.76 -29.31
N ALA A 323 -14.82 -26.97 -28.26
CA ALA A 323 -16.28 -26.92 -28.26
C ALA A 323 -16.82 -25.91 -27.23
N PHE A 324 -17.05 -24.68 -27.67
CA PHE A 324 -17.39 -23.54 -26.81
C PHE A 324 -18.73 -23.60 -26.04
N HIS A 325 -19.56 -24.62 -26.28
CA HIS A 325 -20.89 -24.72 -25.66
C HIS A 325 -20.86 -25.12 -24.18
N ASN A 326 -19.72 -25.65 -23.70
CA ASN A 326 -19.51 -26.06 -22.31
C ASN A 326 -18.63 -25.08 -21.53
N ASP A 327 -18.14 -24.02 -22.18
CA ASP A 327 -17.41 -22.93 -21.55
C ASP A 327 -18.36 -21.89 -20.95
N THR A 328 -17.88 -21.22 -19.90
CA THR A 328 -18.66 -20.18 -19.23
C THR A 328 -18.59 -18.88 -20.04
N PRO A 329 -19.72 -18.32 -20.51
CA PRO A 329 -19.73 -17.04 -21.22
C PRO A 329 -19.37 -15.89 -20.27
N MET A 330 -18.51 -14.99 -20.73
CA MET A 330 -18.11 -13.76 -20.05
C MET A 330 -18.75 -12.56 -20.75
N ARG A 331 -19.48 -11.71 -20.02
CA ARG A 331 -20.20 -10.52 -20.54
C ARG A 331 -20.63 -9.58 -19.40
N PRO A 332 -21.10 -8.35 -19.65
CA PRO A 332 -21.55 -7.45 -18.59
C PRO A 332 -22.62 -8.10 -17.69
N GLY A 333 -22.33 -8.16 -16.39
CA GLY A 333 -23.09 -8.86 -15.34
C GLY A 333 -22.61 -10.28 -15.00
N GLU A 334 -21.84 -10.91 -15.88
CA GLU A 334 -21.32 -12.29 -15.78
C GLU A 334 -19.87 -12.31 -16.33
N GLU A 335 -18.93 -11.59 -15.70
CA GLU A 335 -17.64 -11.25 -16.32
C GLU A 335 -16.50 -12.23 -16.07
N THR A 336 -16.70 -13.23 -15.21
CA THR A 336 -15.68 -14.20 -14.81
C THR A 336 -15.97 -15.57 -15.40
N ALA A 337 -14.92 -16.33 -15.67
CA ALA A 337 -15.01 -17.73 -16.08
C ALA A 337 -13.97 -18.57 -15.35
N GLY A 338 -14.25 -19.86 -15.23
CA GLY A 338 -13.32 -20.82 -14.65
C GLY A 338 -13.75 -22.25 -14.93
N LEU A 339 -12.90 -23.20 -14.52
CA LEU A 339 -13.14 -24.64 -14.65
C LEU A 339 -13.09 -25.31 -13.27
N ASP A 340 -14.17 -26.01 -12.91
CA ASP A 340 -14.24 -26.94 -11.79
C ASP A 340 -13.68 -28.30 -12.26
N THR A 341 -12.63 -28.78 -11.61
CA THR A 341 -11.93 -30.01 -12.01
C THR A 341 -12.24 -31.20 -11.10
N ASN A 342 -12.94 -31.00 -9.99
CA ASN A 342 -13.21 -32.01 -8.98
C ASN A 342 -14.72 -32.20 -8.67
N ASP A 343 -15.59 -31.45 -9.36
CA ASP A 343 -17.05 -31.42 -9.22
C ASP A 343 -17.53 -31.00 -7.81
N ASP A 344 -16.78 -30.16 -7.10
CA ASP A 344 -17.16 -29.61 -5.78
C ASP A 344 -18.01 -28.33 -5.87
N GLY A 345 -18.19 -27.78 -7.07
CA GLY A 345 -18.95 -26.57 -7.36
C GLY A 345 -18.14 -25.28 -7.29
N LEU A 346 -16.82 -25.36 -7.11
CA LEU A 346 -15.89 -24.23 -7.12
C LEU A 346 -14.96 -24.31 -8.32
N TRP A 347 -14.56 -23.16 -8.86
CA TRP A 347 -13.57 -23.13 -9.94
C TRP A 347 -12.17 -23.36 -9.37
N ASP A 348 -11.47 -24.35 -9.92
CA ASP A 348 -10.07 -24.70 -9.58
C ASP A 348 -9.07 -24.04 -10.53
N ILE A 349 -9.52 -23.64 -11.72
CA ILE A 349 -8.74 -22.96 -12.74
C ILE A 349 -9.45 -21.66 -13.10
N SER A 350 -8.72 -20.54 -13.00
CA SER A 350 -9.20 -19.21 -13.36
C SER A 350 -9.11 -18.95 -14.86
N GLY A 351 -10.17 -18.43 -15.45
CA GLY A 351 -10.19 -17.76 -16.76
C GLY A 351 -10.06 -16.24 -16.66
N GLY A 352 -9.83 -15.69 -15.45
CA GLY A 352 -9.78 -14.25 -15.22
C GLY A 352 -11.13 -13.54 -15.35
N LEU A 353 -11.07 -12.24 -15.60
CA LEU A 353 -12.24 -11.37 -15.77
C LEU A 353 -12.14 -10.58 -17.09
N VAL A 354 -13.21 -10.55 -17.89
CA VAL A 354 -13.32 -9.65 -19.05
C VAL A 354 -13.91 -8.34 -18.58
N TYR A 355 -13.25 -7.22 -18.88
CA TYR A 355 -13.79 -5.91 -18.51
C TYR A 355 -14.22 -5.04 -19.68
N TRP A 356 -13.89 -5.39 -20.92
CA TRP A 356 -14.42 -4.69 -22.09
C TRP A 356 -14.18 -5.47 -23.38
N VAL A 357 -15.08 -5.32 -24.34
CA VAL A 357 -14.93 -5.78 -25.73
C VAL A 357 -15.17 -4.59 -26.64
N ALA A 358 -14.37 -4.47 -27.71
CA ALA A 358 -14.47 -3.38 -28.65
C ALA A 358 -15.87 -3.25 -29.28
N ASP A 359 -16.42 -2.04 -29.25
CA ASP A 359 -17.73 -1.70 -29.83
C ASP A 359 -17.63 -1.03 -31.22
N GLY A 360 -16.41 -0.73 -31.69
CA GLY A 360 -16.17 -0.05 -32.97
C GLY A 360 -16.36 1.47 -32.95
N VAL A 361 -16.71 2.05 -31.81
CA VAL A 361 -17.06 3.46 -31.65
C VAL A 361 -16.17 4.14 -30.61
N ASN A 362 -15.96 3.50 -29.47
CA ASN A 362 -15.20 4.01 -28.35
C ASN A 362 -13.82 3.34 -28.27
N GLY A 363 -12.86 4.04 -27.68
CA GLY A 363 -11.57 3.44 -27.35
C GLY A 363 -11.72 2.47 -26.18
N ALA A 364 -10.63 1.77 -25.84
CA ALA A 364 -10.60 1.03 -24.58
C ALA A 364 -10.92 1.98 -23.40
N PRO A 365 -11.53 1.50 -22.30
CA PRO A 365 -11.90 2.37 -21.19
C PRO A 365 -10.71 3.20 -20.70
N TYR A 366 -10.93 4.49 -20.45
CA TYR A 366 -9.93 5.52 -20.07
C TYR A 366 -8.95 5.98 -21.18
N THR A 367 -9.00 5.45 -22.41
CA THR A 367 -8.02 5.82 -23.44
C THR A 367 -8.09 7.27 -23.87
N ASP A 368 -9.26 7.89 -23.91
CA ASP A 368 -9.45 9.30 -24.28
C ASP A 368 -8.72 10.22 -23.30
N THR A 369 -8.98 10.07 -22.01
CA THR A 369 -8.33 10.81 -20.92
C THR A 369 -6.83 10.56 -20.91
N TYR A 370 -6.41 9.28 -20.99
CA TYR A 370 -5.00 8.90 -21.02
C TYR A 370 -4.27 9.48 -22.24
N SER A 371 -4.87 9.37 -23.43
CA SER A 371 -4.25 9.82 -24.69
C SER A 371 -4.07 11.34 -24.74
N ALA A 372 -5.09 12.10 -24.33
CA ALA A 372 -5.01 13.56 -24.26
C ALA A 372 -3.87 14.02 -23.34
N ARG A 373 -3.79 13.43 -22.14
CA ARG A 373 -2.73 13.70 -21.15
C ARG A 373 -1.34 13.45 -21.73
N HIS A 374 -1.14 12.30 -22.37
CA HIS A 374 0.17 11.90 -22.88
C HIS A 374 0.52 12.45 -24.25
N GLY A 375 -0.42 13.11 -24.94
CA GLY A 375 -0.20 13.73 -26.25
C GLY A 375 -0.27 12.73 -27.41
N TYR A 376 -1.06 11.66 -27.25
CA TYR A 376 -1.36 10.69 -28.29
C TYR A 376 -2.78 10.90 -28.84
N ALA A 377 -3.08 10.31 -29.99
CA ALA A 377 -4.47 10.16 -30.42
C ALA A 377 -5.09 8.92 -29.76
N ASN A 378 -6.36 8.99 -29.37
CA ASN A 378 -7.14 7.84 -28.93
C ASN A 378 -7.23 6.80 -30.06
N ARG A 379 -6.84 5.55 -29.77
CA ARG A 379 -6.89 4.42 -30.73
C ARG A 379 -8.17 3.61 -30.50
N ILE A 380 -9.10 3.74 -31.43
CA ILE A 380 -10.40 3.06 -31.43
C ILE A 380 -10.30 1.78 -32.25
N PRO A 381 -10.45 0.58 -31.65
CA PRO A 381 -10.54 -0.69 -32.38
C PRO A 381 -11.91 -0.86 -33.07
N GLY A 382 -11.95 -1.66 -34.13
CA GLY A 382 -13.21 -2.10 -34.75
C GLY A 382 -14.01 -3.01 -33.82
N ALA A 383 -15.33 -3.10 -34.03
CA ALA A 383 -16.21 -3.92 -33.19
C ALA A 383 -15.71 -5.37 -33.14
N GLY A 384 -15.61 -5.95 -31.94
CA GLY A 384 -15.12 -7.31 -31.70
C GLY A 384 -13.60 -7.50 -31.87
N ASN A 385 -12.83 -6.52 -32.35
CA ASN A 385 -11.41 -6.71 -32.68
C ASN A 385 -10.45 -6.70 -31.48
N LEU A 386 -10.91 -6.27 -30.30
CA LEU A 386 -10.09 -6.19 -29.10
C LEU A 386 -10.90 -6.62 -27.88
N THR A 387 -10.34 -7.51 -27.06
CA THR A 387 -10.95 -7.99 -25.81
C THR A 387 -9.99 -7.77 -24.64
N LEU A 388 -10.50 -7.21 -23.55
CA LEU A 388 -9.68 -6.76 -22.42
C LEU A 388 -9.93 -7.65 -21.20
N PHE A 389 -8.84 -8.20 -20.66
CA PHE A 389 -8.87 -9.03 -19.46
C PHE A 389 -8.20 -8.33 -18.28
N MET A 390 -8.78 -8.51 -17.09
CA MET A 390 -8.12 -8.28 -15.82
C MET A 390 -7.65 -9.63 -15.28
N LEU A 391 -6.35 -9.73 -15.04
CA LEU A 391 -5.67 -10.97 -14.68
C LEU A 391 -4.82 -10.73 -13.43
N GLU A 392 -3.99 -11.71 -13.10
CA GLU A 392 -3.06 -11.67 -11.99
C GLU A 392 -1.68 -12.16 -12.45
N SER A 393 -0.66 -11.30 -12.31
CA SER A 393 0.71 -11.61 -12.74
C SER A 393 1.63 -12.12 -11.62
N GLY A 394 1.11 -12.23 -10.39
CA GLY A 394 1.79 -12.77 -9.22
C GLY A 394 0.78 -13.36 -8.24
N SER A 395 0.77 -12.86 -7.01
CA SER A 395 -0.26 -13.21 -6.00
C SER A 395 -0.65 -12.05 -5.10
N HIS A 396 0.13 -10.96 -5.12
CA HIS A 396 0.10 -9.93 -4.11
C HIS A 396 -1.18 -9.08 -4.19
N GLY A 397 -1.67 -8.79 -5.39
CA GLY A 397 -2.91 -8.06 -5.57
C GLY A 397 -4.15 -8.88 -5.19
N THR A 398 -4.18 -10.18 -5.49
CA THR A 398 -5.22 -11.12 -5.00
C THR A 398 -5.23 -11.21 -3.46
N LEU A 399 -4.06 -11.31 -2.84
CA LEU A 399 -3.90 -11.25 -1.38
C LEU A 399 -4.46 -9.92 -0.82
N CYS A 400 -4.16 -8.79 -1.46
CA CYS A 400 -4.68 -7.49 -1.05
C CYS A 400 -6.20 -7.37 -1.23
N ALA A 401 -6.75 -7.83 -2.35
CA ALA A 401 -8.20 -7.80 -2.61
C ALA A 401 -8.98 -8.65 -1.62
N SER A 402 -8.46 -9.83 -1.28
CA SER A 402 -9.11 -10.74 -0.30
C SER A 402 -9.20 -10.15 1.10
N ALA A 403 -8.17 -9.41 1.55
CA ALA A 403 -8.20 -8.70 2.83
C ALA A 403 -9.31 -7.63 2.90
N VAL A 404 -9.74 -7.08 1.75
CA VAL A 404 -10.86 -6.14 1.67
C VAL A 404 -12.19 -6.89 1.59
N ALA A 405 -12.38 -7.75 0.58
CA ALA A 405 -13.71 -8.17 0.14
C ALA A 405 -13.91 -9.69 -0.02
N ALA A 406 -12.99 -10.53 0.45
CA ALA A 406 -13.20 -11.99 0.40
C ALA A 406 -14.50 -12.38 1.11
N GLN A 407 -15.23 -13.32 0.52
CA GLN A 407 -16.57 -13.72 0.95
C GLN A 407 -16.62 -14.97 1.84
N GLY A 408 -15.47 -15.62 2.09
CA GLY A 408 -15.38 -16.81 2.96
C GLY A 408 -16.07 -18.05 2.39
N VAL A 409 -16.06 -18.22 1.07
CA VAL A 409 -16.59 -19.37 0.34
C VAL A 409 -15.64 -20.57 0.46
N VAL A 410 -14.32 -20.36 0.32
CA VAL A 410 -13.34 -21.44 0.31
C VAL A 410 -12.95 -21.90 1.71
N SER A 411 -12.61 -23.19 1.84
CA SER A 411 -11.99 -23.76 3.04
C SER A 411 -12.77 -23.52 4.35
N SER A 412 -14.10 -23.46 4.28
CA SER A 412 -14.98 -23.13 5.42
C SER A 412 -14.76 -21.73 6.02
N GLY A 413 -14.50 -20.73 5.17
CA GLY A 413 -14.35 -19.33 5.59
C GLY A 413 -12.97 -19.01 6.16
N LYS A 414 -11.92 -19.65 5.66
CA LYS A 414 -10.54 -19.37 6.12
C LYS A 414 -10.06 -17.97 5.75
N VAL A 415 -10.63 -17.36 4.72
CA VAL A 415 -10.34 -15.98 4.31
C VAL A 415 -11.65 -15.20 4.30
N LEU A 416 -11.71 -14.11 5.05
CA LEU A 416 -12.88 -13.23 5.08
C LEU A 416 -12.39 -11.78 5.11
N GLY A 417 -12.84 -10.99 4.13
CA GLY A 417 -12.47 -9.59 3.99
C GLY A 417 -13.15 -8.73 5.06
N MET A 418 -12.55 -7.57 5.36
CA MET A 418 -13.13 -6.64 6.34
C MET A 418 -14.46 -6.03 5.89
N ALA A 419 -14.67 -5.91 4.58
CA ALA A 419 -15.86 -5.34 3.94
C ALA A 419 -16.35 -6.26 2.79
N PRO A 420 -16.99 -7.39 3.11
CA PRO A 420 -17.30 -8.44 2.14
C PRO A 420 -18.31 -8.03 1.04
N ASN A 421 -19.04 -6.92 1.22
CA ASN A 421 -19.93 -6.36 0.20
C ASN A 421 -19.37 -5.10 -0.48
N ALA A 422 -18.14 -4.67 -0.14
CA ALA A 422 -17.43 -3.70 -0.95
C ALA A 422 -17.10 -4.30 -2.32
N THR A 423 -16.96 -3.45 -3.32
CA THR A 423 -16.57 -3.89 -4.67
C THR A 423 -15.15 -3.45 -5.00
N ILE A 424 -14.44 -4.26 -5.77
CA ILE A 424 -13.02 -4.10 -6.07
C ILE A 424 -12.82 -3.59 -7.48
N SER A 425 -12.05 -2.51 -7.61
CA SER A 425 -11.51 -2.02 -8.88
C SER A 425 -10.03 -2.38 -8.94
N ALA A 426 -9.60 -3.20 -9.89
CA ALA A 426 -8.21 -3.58 -10.01
C ALA A 426 -7.45 -2.63 -10.94
N ILE A 427 -6.30 -2.15 -10.47
CA ILE A 427 -5.26 -1.52 -11.28
C ILE A 427 -4.09 -2.50 -11.36
N GLY A 428 -4.09 -3.32 -12.41
CA GLY A 428 -3.16 -4.44 -12.56
C GLY A 428 -1.86 -4.08 -13.26
N ASN A 429 -0.94 -5.06 -13.33
CA ASN A 429 0.39 -4.93 -13.94
C ASN A 429 1.22 -3.76 -13.39
N HIS A 430 0.97 -3.33 -12.15
CA HIS A 430 1.57 -2.12 -11.59
C HIS A 430 3.10 -2.13 -11.52
N TYR A 431 3.68 -3.33 -11.43
CA TYR A 431 5.13 -3.53 -11.38
C TYR A 431 5.76 -3.86 -12.74
N SER A 432 4.94 -4.01 -13.80
CA SER A 432 5.37 -4.55 -15.10
C SER A 432 5.45 -3.52 -16.23
N GLY A 433 5.02 -2.27 -15.99
CA GLY A 433 5.16 -1.17 -16.95
C GLY A 433 4.08 -0.10 -16.80
N GLY A 434 4.19 0.97 -17.57
CA GLY A 434 3.42 2.22 -17.38
C GLY A 434 3.89 3.01 -16.15
N HIS A 435 3.09 3.95 -15.64
CA HIS A 435 3.50 4.79 -14.51
C HIS A 435 2.40 4.91 -13.44
N ALA A 436 2.81 4.88 -12.15
CA ALA A 436 1.86 4.83 -11.02
C ALA A 436 0.89 6.02 -10.97
N LEU A 437 1.32 7.21 -11.41
CA LEU A 437 0.46 8.40 -11.45
C LEU A 437 -0.78 8.24 -12.34
N ASP A 438 -0.72 7.41 -13.38
CA ASP A 438 -1.88 7.14 -14.24
C ASP A 438 -2.95 6.36 -13.47
N GLY A 439 -2.53 5.38 -12.67
CA GLY A 439 -3.42 4.63 -11.78
C GLY A 439 -4.01 5.52 -10.69
N TRP A 440 -3.22 6.41 -10.10
CA TRP A 440 -3.72 7.34 -9.08
C TRP A 440 -4.75 8.30 -9.66
N ARG A 441 -4.50 8.82 -10.86
CA ARG A 441 -5.46 9.65 -11.61
C ARG A 441 -6.74 8.89 -11.87
N PHE A 442 -6.66 7.70 -12.45
CA PHE A 442 -7.83 6.85 -12.72
C PHE A 442 -8.70 6.66 -11.46
N ILE A 443 -8.08 6.43 -10.29
CA ILE A 443 -8.79 6.30 -9.02
C ILE A 443 -9.51 7.61 -8.63
N ALA A 444 -8.91 8.76 -8.93
CA ALA A 444 -9.47 10.07 -8.58
C ALA A 444 -10.52 10.59 -9.58
N GLU A 445 -10.54 10.11 -10.82
CA GLU A 445 -11.32 10.75 -11.89
C GLU A 445 -12.13 9.80 -12.76
N GLY A 446 -12.01 8.49 -12.56
CA GLY A 446 -12.76 7.50 -13.32
C GLY A 446 -12.35 7.41 -14.79
N TYR A 447 -13.25 6.84 -15.60
CA TYR A 447 -12.98 6.65 -17.03
C TYR A 447 -13.09 7.93 -17.85
N ASP A 448 -13.89 8.91 -17.40
CA ASP A 448 -14.15 10.14 -18.15
C ASP A 448 -13.18 11.29 -17.85
N GLY A 449 -12.28 11.14 -16.87
CA GLY A 449 -11.36 12.20 -16.51
C GLY A 449 -11.94 13.26 -15.58
N VAL A 450 -13.14 13.05 -15.03
CA VAL A 450 -13.94 14.07 -14.33
C VAL A 450 -14.28 13.65 -12.91
N THR A 451 -13.59 14.25 -11.94
CA THR A 451 -13.77 14.00 -10.50
C THR A 451 -15.20 14.16 -9.95
N GLN A 452 -16.07 14.92 -10.62
CA GLN A 452 -17.46 15.18 -10.21
C GLN A 452 -18.45 14.12 -10.72
N THR A 453 -18.03 13.26 -11.64
CA THR A 453 -18.86 12.15 -12.10
C THR A 453 -19.02 11.14 -10.97
N VAL A 454 -20.20 10.54 -10.88
CA VAL A 454 -20.54 9.57 -9.83
C VAL A 454 -20.82 8.23 -10.49
N GLY A 455 -20.16 7.21 -9.99
CA GLY A 455 -20.41 5.82 -10.40
C GLY A 455 -19.41 5.24 -11.38
N ASP A 456 -18.35 5.96 -11.73
CA ASP A 456 -17.30 5.51 -12.65
C ASP A 456 -15.88 5.67 -12.08
N GLN A 457 -15.76 5.98 -10.78
CA GLN A 457 -14.50 6.13 -10.07
C GLN A 457 -14.51 5.43 -8.71
N PRO A 458 -13.38 4.87 -8.25
CA PRO A 458 -13.26 4.32 -6.90
C PRO A 458 -13.38 5.37 -5.78
N ASN A 459 -13.78 4.93 -4.59
CA ASN A 459 -13.85 5.78 -3.40
C ASN A 459 -12.55 5.76 -2.58
N ILE A 460 -11.91 4.60 -2.51
CA ILE A 460 -10.71 4.35 -1.71
C ILE A 460 -9.66 3.69 -2.60
N GLY A 461 -8.44 4.23 -2.67
CA GLY A 461 -7.29 3.54 -3.26
C GLY A 461 -6.46 2.84 -2.19
N SER A 462 -6.01 1.61 -2.44
CA SER A 462 -5.13 0.82 -1.56
C SER A 462 -3.80 0.53 -2.26
N PHE A 463 -2.70 1.04 -1.71
CA PHE A 463 -1.36 0.98 -2.29
C PHE A 463 -0.39 0.23 -1.37
N SER A 464 -0.13 -1.04 -1.71
CA SER A 464 0.73 -1.94 -0.94
C SER A 464 2.18 -1.98 -1.47
N PHE A 465 2.71 -0.82 -1.88
CA PHE A 465 4.03 -0.68 -2.49
C PHE A 465 4.68 0.65 -2.12
N GLY A 466 5.97 0.80 -2.46
CA GLY A 466 6.62 2.09 -2.43
C GLY A 466 7.98 2.15 -3.12
N TYR A 467 8.72 3.23 -2.89
CA TYR A 467 10.01 3.51 -3.51
C TYR A 467 11.09 3.64 -2.43
N SER A 468 11.67 2.51 -2.03
CA SER A 468 12.59 2.44 -0.88
C SER A 468 13.85 3.29 -1.03
N SER A 469 14.30 3.53 -2.26
CA SER A 469 15.47 4.35 -2.59
C SER A 469 15.24 5.87 -2.56
N VAL A 470 14.01 6.34 -2.30
CA VAL A 470 13.73 7.77 -2.14
C VAL A 470 13.75 8.12 -0.66
N ASP A 471 14.75 8.90 -0.26
CA ASP A 471 14.95 9.26 1.15
C ASP A 471 14.19 10.53 1.57
N GLU A 472 13.78 11.37 0.62
CA GLU A 472 13.08 12.64 0.86
C GLU A 472 11.56 12.46 1.09
N ALA A 473 11.17 11.33 1.70
CA ALA A 473 9.79 10.86 1.77
C ALA A 473 8.85 11.88 2.42
N GLY A 474 7.83 12.31 1.67
CA GLY A 474 6.85 13.32 2.11
C GLY A 474 7.13 14.72 1.56
N ALA A 475 8.34 15.00 1.07
CA ALA A 475 8.70 16.23 0.36
C ALA A 475 9.02 16.01 -1.13
N ASP A 476 9.09 14.76 -1.57
CA ASP A 476 9.36 14.34 -2.94
C ASP A 476 8.17 14.57 -3.89
N GLY A 477 8.44 14.46 -5.20
CA GLY A 477 7.44 14.70 -6.25
C GLY A 477 6.23 13.75 -6.22
N TYR A 478 6.41 12.49 -5.83
CA TYR A 478 5.31 11.53 -5.72
C TYR A 478 4.41 11.87 -4.54
N SER A 479 5.00 12.09 -3.36
CA SER A 479 4.26 12.40 -2.14
C SER A 479 3.47 13.70 -2.24
N LEU A 480 4.06 14.75 -2.85
CA LEU A 480 3.37 16.02 -3.07
C LEU A 480 2.25 15.93 -4.11
N TYR A 481 2.43 15.11 -5.15
CA TYR A 481 1.40 14.90 -6.15
C TYR A 481 0.21 14.14 -5.58
N LEU A 482 0.47 13.06 -4.83
CA LEU A 482 -0.59 12.30 -4.16
C LEU A 482 -1.31 13.15 -3.12
N ASP A 483 -0.58 13.94 -2.32
CA ASP A 483 -1.16 14.88 -1.38
C ASP A 483 -2.09 15.92 -2.03
N TRP A 484 -1.67 16.50 -3.16
CA TRP A 484 -2.50 17.40 -3.94
C TRP A 484 -3.74 16.69 -4.49
N LEU A 485 -3.58 15.45 -4.97
CA LEU A 485 -4.67 14.65 -5.50
C LEU A 485 -5.78 14.46 -4.46
N THR A 486 -5.41 14.09 -3.22
CA THR A 486 -6.37 13.78 -2.16
C THR A 486 -6.99 15.01 -1.49
N ARG A 487 -6.24 16.11 -1.29
CA ARG A 487 -6.73 17.28 -0.53
C ARG A 487 -7.26 18.42 -1.40
N VAL A 488 -6.88 18.45 -2.68
CA VAL A 488 -7.18 19.57 -3.58
C VAL A 488 -7.94 19.11 -4.81
N TYR A 489 -7.45 18.08 -5.52
CA TYR A 489 -8.03 17.67 -6.81
C TYR A 489 -9.35 16.91 -6.65
N ASN A 490 -9.35 15.78 -5.94
CA ASN A 490 -10.56 15.06 -5.57
C ASN A 490 -10.59 14.79 -4.05
N ARG A 491 -11.40 15.57 -3.34
CA ARG A 491 -11.57 15.45 -1.89
C ARG A 491 -12.45 14.26 -1.49
N ASN A 492 -13.17 13.65 -2.42
CA ASN A 492 -14.05 12.51 -2.15
C ASN A 492 -13.36 11.16 -2.40
N THR A 493 -12.06 11.18 -2.72
CA THR A 493 -11.22 9.99 -2.83
C THR A 493 -10.23 9.98 -1.68
N SER A 494 -10.05 8.83 -1.03
CA SER A 494 -9.05 8.64 0.03
C SER A 494 -8.08 7.52 -0.37
N TYR A 495 -6.84 7.60 0.10
CA TYR A 495 -5.83 6.58 -0.21
C TYR A 495 -5.27 5.98 1.08
N SER A 496 -5.30 4.65 1.17
CA SER A 496 -4.60 3.84 2.17
C SER A 496 -3.29 3.38 1.56
N VAL A 497 -2.15 3.69 2.20
CA VAL A 497 -0.82 3.44 1.63
C VAL A 497 0.12 2.85 2.66
N ALA A 498 0.81 1.77 2.29
CA ALA A 498 1.79 1.12 3.13
C ALA A 498 2.98 2.05 3.45
N ILE A 499 3.41 2.06 4.72
CA ILE A 499 4.57 2.85 5.16
C ILE A 499 5.91 2.14 4.89
N GLY A 500 5.88 0.82 4.67
CA GLY A 500 7.00 -0.04 4.33
C GLY A 500 7.53 -0.92 5.48
N ASN A 501 8.40 -1.88 5.13
CA ASN A 501 8.89 -2.95 6.02
C ASN A 501 10.41 -2.84 6.28
N GLY A 502 10.97 -1.63 6.31
CA GLY A 502 12.41 -1.37 6.35
C GLY A 502 13.07 -1.50 7.74
N GLY A 503 12.31 -1.83 8.78
CA GLY A 503 12.86 -2.08 10.10
C GLY A 503 12.69 -0.94 11.10
N HIS A 504 13.21 -1.22 12.30
CA HIS A 504 13.21 -0.31 13.43
C HIS A 504 14.10 0.91 13.20
N GLY A 505 13.84 1.98 13.96
CA GLY A 505 14.47 3.29 13.79
C GLY A 505 13.43 4.37 13.48
N PHE A 506 13.81 5.64 13.64
CA PHE A 506 12.96 6.76 13.26
C PHE A 506 13.32 7.23 11.84
N GLY A 507 12.33 7.75 11.12
CA GLY A 507 12.51 8.25 9.75
C GLY A 507 12.71 7.15 8.72
N THR A 508 12.15 5.97 8.96
CA THR A 508 12.20 4.86 8.01
C THR A 508 11.02 4.86 7.04
N ALA A 509 9.99 5.70 7.27
CA ALA A 509 8.85 5.89 6.35
C ALA A 509 9.28 6.17 4.90
N LYS A 510 8.59 5.56 3.94
CA LYS A 510 8.94 5.63 2.51
C LYS A 510 7.80 6.16 1.64
N VAL A 511 8.17 6.54 0.41
CA VAL A 511 7.28 7.07 -0.62
C VAL A 511 6.43 5.95 -1.23
N PRO A 512 5.14 6.15 -1.55
CA PRO A 512 4.34 7.36 -1.30
C PRO A 512 3.66 7.38 0.07
N GLY A 513 3.88 6.37 0.91
CA GLY A 513 3.29 6.24 2.25
C GLY A 513 3.60 7.38 3.22
N ALA A 514 4.56 8.25 2.93
CA ALA A 514 4.84 9.45 3.71
C ALA A 514 4.06 10.71 3.24
N ALA A 515 3.14 10.59 2.28
CA ALA A 515 2.32 11.70 1.81
C ALA A 515 1.35 12.22 2.89
N HIS A 516 0.99 13.50 2.84
CA HIS A 516 0.27 14.14 3.95
C HIS A 516 -1.24 13.89 3.94
N GLY A 517 -1.84 13.92 2.75
CA GLY A 517 -3.27 13.81 2.53
C GLY A 517 -3.82 12.39 2.45
N ILE A 518 -3.03 11.38 2.79
CA ILE A 518 -3.40 9.96 2.72
C ILE A 518 -3.55 9.38 4.13
N PHE A 519 -3.97 8.11 4.20
CA PHE A 519 -3.83 7.25 5.36
C PHE A 519 -2.54 6.45 5.20
N SER A 520 -1.47 6.85 5.89
CA SER A 520 -0.27 6.04 5.98
C SER A 520 -0.46 4.90 6.98
N VAL A 521 -0.25 3.66 6.56
CA VAL A 521 -0.64 2.47 7.34
C VAL A 521 0.58 1.66 7.79
N GLY A 522 0.72 1.51 9.10
CA GLY A 522 1.70 0.63 9.74
C GLY A 522 1.14 -0.73 10.14
N ALA A 523 2.04 -1.68 10.40
CA ALA A 523 1.68 -3.07 10.68
C ALA A 523 1.83 -3.41 12.17
N PHE A 524 0.76 -3.96 12.73
CA PHE A 524 0.69 -4.54 14.05
C PHE A 524 0.22 -6.00 13.93
N THR A 525 0.44 -6.80 14.97
CA THR A 525 0.24 -8.25 14.91
C THR A 525 -1.15 -8.69 15.33
N SER A 526 -1.72 -9.66 14.61
CA SER A 526 -2.80 -10.52 15.11
C SER A 526 -2.27 -11.77 15.82
N ARG A 527 -0.94 -11.97 15.82
CA ARG A 527 -0.22 -13.08 16.42
C ARG A 527 0.67 -12.61 17.57
N SER A 528 0.33 -13.08 18.75
CA SER A 528 1.23 -13.59 19.77
C SER A 528 0.36 -14.44 20.68
N SER A 529 0.97 -15.28 21.52
CA SER A 529 0.28 -16.12 22.52
C SER A 529 -0.84 -15.32 23.20
N ASP A 530 -2.10 -15.46 22.81
CA ASP A 530 -3.24 -14.56 23.11
C ASP A 530 -3.08 -13.02 22.97
N SER A 531 -1.87 -12.45 22.95
CA SER A 531 -1.60 -11.02 22.80
C SER A 531 -1.71 -10.64 21.34
N TRP A 532 -2.44 -9.58 21.05
CA TRP A 532 -2.60 -9.01 19.71
C TRP A 532 -2.44 -7.50 19.82
N GLY A 533 -2.29 -6.82 18.68
CA GLY A 533 -2.14 -5.37 18.67
C GLY A 533 -0.80 -4.90 19.25
N GLN A 534 0.24 -5.73 19.16
CA GLN A 534 1.63 -5.33 19.36
C GLN A 534 2.25 -4.93 18.00
N ASN A 535 3.24 -4.03 18.02
CA ASN A 535 3.91 -3.55 16.82
C ASN A 535 4.64 -4.68 16.09
N ALA A 536 4.48 -4.77 14.76
CA ALA A 536 5.37 -5.59 13.95
C ALA A 536 6.73 -4.87 13.85
N PRO A 537 7.85 -5.44 14.35
CA PRO A 537 9.06 -4.63 14.52
C PRO A 537 9.75 -4.21 13.20
N TRP A 538 9.37 -4.82 12.07
CA TRP A 538 9.80 -4.42 10.71
C TRP A 538 9.00 -3.24 10.14
N SER A 539 7.84 -2.91 10.73
CA SER A 539 7.02 -1.80 10.25
C SER A 539 7.80 -0.50 10.34
N ASN A 540 7.88 0.23 9.22
CA ASN A 540 8.49 1.54 9.18
C ASN A 540 7.77 2.54 10.10
N ARG A 541 8.51 3.57 10.49
CA ARG A 541 8.13 4.53 11.52
C ARG A 541 8.49 5.94 11.09
N GLY A 542 7.72 6.89 11.60
CA GLY A 542 7.99 8.31 11.45
C GLY A 542 9.15 8.79 12.35
N PRO A 543 9.31 10.12 12.49
CA PRO A 543 8.71 11.10 11.61
C PRO A 543 9.34 11.04 10.21
N ASN A 544 8.60 11.40 9.17
CA ASN A 544 9.18 11.56 7.84
C ASN A 544 10.09 12.80 7.75
N VAL A 545 10.66 13.10 6.57
CA VAL A 545 11.65 14.18 6.43
C VAL A 545 11.09 15.58 6.68
N VAL A 546 9.76 15.75 6.66
CA VAL A 546 9.13 17.03 7.00
C VAL A 546 8.70 17.13 8.46
N GLY A 547 8.99 16.10 9.26
CA GLY A 547 8.66 16.05 10.69
C GLY A 547 7.22 15.59 10.96
N ARG A 548 6.52 15.03 9.97
CA ARG A 548 5.15 14.52 10.13
C ARG A 548 5.15 13.24 10.95
N MET A 549 4.13 13.06 11.79
CA MET A 549 3.81 11.77 12.37
C MET A 549 3.44 10.77 11.26
N ASP A 550 4.10 9.63 11.30
CA ASP A 550 3.90 8.50 10.40
C ASP A 550 4.11 7.22 11.25
N PRO A 551 3.35 6.13 11.07
CA PRO A 551 2.13 6.05 10.26
C PRO A 551 1.00 6.91 10.84
N ASP A 552 -0.10 7.04 10.10
CA ASP A 552 -1.32 7.67 10.55
C ASP A 552 -2.18 6.72 11.38
N ILE A 553 -2.17 5.45 11.00
CA ILE A 553 -2.97 4.41 11.61
C ILE A 553 -2.23 3.09 11.55
N VAL A 554 -2.55 2.17 12.46
CA VAL A 554 -2.06 0.80 12.40
C VAL A 554 -3.20 -0.21 12.33
N ALA A 555 -2.96 -1.28 11.58
CA ALA A 555 -3.88 -2.39 11.42
C ALA A 555 -3.12 -3.72 11.49
N VAL A 556 -3.86 -4.84 11.49
CA VAL A 556 -3.28 -6.18 11.31
C VAL A 556 -2.44 -6.18 10.04
N GLY A 557 -1.13 -6.25 10.19
CA GLY A 557 -0.20 -6.46 9.09
C GLY A 557 0.65 -7.69 9.29
N TRP A 558 0.55 -8.38 10.41
CA TRP A 558 1.37 -9.55 10.69
C TRP A 558 0.51 -10.72 11.16
N SER A 559 0.52 -11.80 10.39
CA SER A 559 -0.13 -13.09 10.66
C SER A 559 -1.65 -13.07 10.47
N ALA A 560 -2.08 -12.88 9.24
CA ALA A 560 -3.46 -13.16 8.80
C ALA A 560 -3.45 -14.06 7.56
N THR A 561 -4.61 -14.61 7.23
CA THR A 561 -4.82 -15.38 6.00
C THR A 561 -5.19 -14.46 4.84
N GLY A 562 -4.94 -14.90 3.61
CA GLY A 562 -5.37 -14.25 2.39
C GLY A 562 -5.42 -15.25 1.24
N ASP A 563 -6.19 -14.91 0.21
CA ASP A 563 -6.34 -15.73 -0.98
C ASP A 563 -5.10 -15.61 -1.88
N ILE A 564 -4.72 -16.73 -2.47
CA ILE A 564 -3.73 -16.77 -3.55
C ILE A 564 -4.42 -17.19 -4.84
N PRO A 565 -3.90 -16.79 -6.00
CA PRO A 565 -4.53 -17.14 -7.27
C PRO A 565 -4.67 -18.65 -7.46
N LEU A 566 -5.74 -19.05 -8.12
CA LEU A 566 -6.10 -20.47 -8.30
C LEU A 566 -4.97 -21.28 -8.96
N TYR A 567 -4.17 -20.65 -9.84
CA TYR A 567 -3.08 -21.33 -10.53
C TYR A 567 -2.01 -21.93 -9.61
N TYR A 568 -1.80 -21.37 -8.40
CA TYR A 568 -0.83 -21.88 -7.41
C TYR A 568 -1.23 -23.22 -6.79
N ARG A 569 -2.51 -23.56 -6.87
CA ARG A 569 -3.09 -24.76 -6.27
C ARG A 569 -3.82 -25.59 -7.32
N SER A 570 -4.32 -26.73 -6.90
CA SER A 570 -5.13 -27.61 -7.76
C SER A 570 -6.57 -27.73 -7.27
N ASP A 571 -6.93 -26.98 -6.23
CA ASP A 571 -8.21 -27.03 -5.55
C ASP A 571 -8.45 -25.65 -4.91
N ALA A 572 -9.60 -25.05 -5.20
CA ALA A 572 -9.99 -23.75 -4.64
C ALA A 572 -9.94 -23.72 -3.10
N ASN A 573 -10.30 -24.80 -2.42
CA ASN A 573 -10.28 -24.90 -0.96
C ASN A 573 -8.87 -24.85 -0.35
N SER A 574 -7.83 -24.92 -1.17
CA SER A 574 -6.42 -24.78 -0.78
C SER A 574 -5.76 -23.49 -1.27
N ALA A 575 -6.48 -22.67 -2.05
CA ALA A 575 -6.01 -21.43 -2.67
C ALA A 575 -5.94 -20.24 -1.69
N TRP A 576 -5.40 -20.49 -0.50
CA TRP A 576 -5.12 -19.48 0.50
C TRP A 576 -3.76 -19.73 1.15
N THR A 577 -3.24 -18.71 1.84
CA THR A 577 -2.01 -18.79 2.63
C THR A 577 -2.08 -17.88 3.85
N SER A 578 -1.16 -18.05 4.79
CA SER A 578 -0.81 -16.99 5.75
C SER A 578 0.22 -16.05 5.15
N TRP A 579 0.16 -14.77 5.50
CA TRP A 579 1.10 -13.75 5.05
C TRP A 579 1.19 -12.58 6.05
N GLY A 580 2.13 -11.67 5.80
CA GLY A 580 2.35 -10.46 6.58
C GLY A 580 3.09 -9.40 5.76
N GLY A 581 3.04 -8.17 6.24
CA GLY A 581 3.58 -6.97 5.63
C GLY A 581 2.70 -5.75 5.94
N THR A 582 3.26 -4.54 5.81
CA THR A 582 2.41 -3.33 5.71
C THR A 582 1.47 -3.41 4.50
N SER A 583 1.81 -4.24 3.52
CA SER A 583 0.96 -4.67 2.41
C SER A 583 -0.30 -5.43 2.79
N LEU A 584 -0.35 -6.07 3.96
CA LEU A 584 -1.58 -6.66 4.51
C LEU A 584 -2.36 -5.63 5.35
N ALA A 585 -1.66 -4.82 6.15
CA ALA A 585 -2.29 -3.77 6.96
C ALA A 585 -3.05 -2.75 6.12
N THR A 586 -2.49 -2.38 4.97
CA THR A 586 -3.04 -1.36 4.06
C THR A 586 -4.43 -1.73 3.50
N PRO A 587 -4.64 -2.91 2.90
CA PRO A 587 -5.96 -3.33 2.45
C PRO A 587 -6.92 -3.65 3.60
N ILE A 588 -6.44 -4.15 4.75
CA ILE A 588 -7.30 -4.28 5.95
C ILE A 588 -7.84 -2.89 6.34
N ALA A 589 -6.98 -1.88 6.44
CA ALA A 589 -7.40 -0.51 6.71
C ALA A 589 -8.35 0.02 5.62
N ALA A 590 -8.13 -0.28 4.34
CA ALA A 590 -9.03 0.12 3.25
C ALA A 590 -10.42 -0.53 3.36
N GLY A 591 -10.50 -1.80 3.75
CA GLY A 591 -11.77 -2.48 4.03
C GLY A 591 -12.50 -1.89 5.24
N LEU A 592 -11.79 -1.62 6.34
CA LEU A 592 -12.37 -0.94 7.51
C LEU A 592 -12.84 0.48 7.16
N MET A 593 -12.09 1.21 6.33
CA MET A 593 -12.52 2.50 5.77
C MET A 593 -13.81 2.37 4.97
N ALA A 594 -14.00 1.31 4.18
CA ALA A 594 -15.25 1.10 3.45
C ALA A 594 -16.47 0.96 4.38
N LEU A 595 -16.32 0.24 5.51
CA LEU A 595 -17.38 0.15 6.53
C LEU A 595 -17.73 1.53 7.12
N VAL A 596 -16.71 2.30 7.48
CA VAL A 596 -16.90 3.63 8.08
C VAL A 596 -17.47 4.62 7.07
N ALA A 597 -17.05 4.57 5.81
CA ALA A 597 -17.57 5.41 4.73
C ALA A 597 -19.04 5.11 4.45
N GLN A 598 -19.44 3.83 4.44
CA GLN A 598 -20.84 3.44 4.32
C GLN A 598 -21.67 3.98 5.49
N ALA A 599 -21.18 3.83 6.73
CA ALA A 599 -21.84 4.37 7.92
C ALA A 599 -21.96 5.90 7.87
N TRP A 600 -20.94 6.58 7.35
CA TRP A 600 -20.93 8.03 7.20
C TRP A 600 -22.02 8.47 6.21
N GLN A 601 -22.06 7.86 5.03
CA GLN A 601 -23.10 8.14 4.03
C GLN A 601 -24.51 7.87 4.57
N ALA A 602 -24.70 6.76 5.29
CA ALA A 602 -26.00 6.39 5.84
C ALA A 602 -26.52 7.40 6.88
N ASN A 603 -25.63 7.97 7.70
CA ASN A 603 -26.02 8.87 8.79
C ASN A 603 -25.97 10.36 8.42
N LEU A 604 -25.05 10.77 7.53
CA LEU A 604 -24.77 12.18 7.21
C LEU A 604 -25.17 12.57 5.78
N GLY A 605 -25.45 11.61 4.90
CA GLY A 605 -26.06 11.82 3.58
C GLY A 605 -25.08 12.00 2.41
N ASP A 606 -23.80 12.22 2.68
CA ASP A 606 -22.75 12.42 1.68
C ASP A 606 -21.54 11.51 1.95
N TYR A 607 -20.66 11.31 0.97
CA TYR A 607 -19.37 10.62 1.19
C TYR A 607 -18.41 11.54 1.98
N PRO A 608 -17.61 11.02 2.94
CA PRO A 608 -16.73 11.87 3.73
C PRO A 608 -15.60 12.50 2.89
N GLY A 609 -15.31 13.78 3.15
CA GLY A 609 -14.12 14.42 2.59
C GLY A 609 -12.84 13.82 3.17
N SER A 610 -11.80 13.64 2.37
CA SER A 610 -10.58 12.89 2.73
C SER A 610 -9.92 13.31 4.04
N GLN A 611 -9.80 14.63 4.30
CA GLN A 611 -9.20 15.13 5.52
C GLN A 611 -10.09 14.92 6.75
N GLU A 612 -11.39 15.16 6.63
CA GLU A 612 -12.37 14.93 7.71
C GLU A 612 -12.46 13.43 8.02
N PHE A 613 -12.47 12.60 6.98
CA PHE A 613 -12.48 11.15 7.12
C PHE A 613 -11.27 10.67 7.92
N ARG A 614 -10.10 11.20 7.57
CA ARG A 614 -8.85 10.87 8.24
C ARG A 614 -8.85 11.30 9.70
N ASP A 615 -9.26 12.53 10.01
CA ASP A 615 -9.36 12.98 11.39
C ASP A 615 -10.36 12.15 12.22
N PHE A 616 -11.49 11.79 11.61
CA PHE A 616 -12.51 10.95 12.23
C PHE A 616 -11.98 9.55 12.59
N VAL A 617 -11.34 8.87 11.64
CA VAL A 617 -10.78 7.53 11.86
C VAL A 617 -9.66 7.58 12.90
N LEU A 618 -8.73 8.52 12.80
CA LEU A 618 -7.62 8.64 13.75
C LEU A 618 -8.12 8.89 15.17
N SER A 619 -9.12 9.76 15.35
CA SER A 619 -9.65 10.09 16.67
C SER A 619 -10.56 9.02 17.29
N THR A 620 -11.08 8.09 16.48
CA THR A 620 -11.90 6.96 16.94
C THR A 620 -11.12 5.66 17.09
N SER A 621 -9.80 5.70 16.88
CA SER A 621 -8.91 4.55 17.02
C SER A 621 -8.50 4.27 18.47
N ASP A 622 -7.89 3.11 18.73
CA ASP A 622 -7.42 2.69 20.04
C ASP A 622 -5.93 2.97 20.25
N ASP A 623 -5.60 3.73 21.29
CA ASP A 623 -4.23 3.91 21.73
C ASP A 623 -3.69 2.59 22.32
N ARG A 624 -2.65 2.04 21.70
CA ARG A 624 -1.95 0.83 22.15
C ARG A 624 -0.74 1.13 23.04
N GLY A 625 -0.60 2.35 23.56
CA GLY A 625 0.46 2.76 24.49
C GLY A 625 1.82 3.04 23.85
N TYR A 626 1.92 3.00 22.52
CA TYR A 626 3.13 3.31 21.76
C TYR A 626 3.31 4.82 21.57
N GLU A 627 4.54 5.26 21.34
CA GLU A 627 4.75 6.61 20.85
C GLU A 627 4.08 6.85 19.48
N PRO A 628 3.61 8.09 19.17
CA PRO A 628 2.86 8.37 17.95
C PRO A 628 3.62 8.06 16.64
N PHE A 629 4.95 8.06 16.65
CA PHE A 629 5.76 7.69 15.48
C PHE A 629 5.77 6.18 15.17
N VAL A 630 5.11 5.37 15.99
CA VAL A 630 4.97 3.91 15.78
C VAL A 630 3.53 3.53 15.45
N GLN A 631 2.55 4.16 16.09
CA GLN A 631 1.13 3.79 15.96
C GLN A 631 0.23 4.86 15.30
N GLY A 632 0.72 6.08 15.12
CA GLY A 632 -0.10 7.19 14.66
C GLY A 632 -1.26 7.52 15.61
N GLY A 633 -2.47 7.57 15.07
CA GLY A 633 -3.73 7.66 15.83
C GLY A 633 -4.10 6.38 16.58
N GLY A 634 -3.39 5.28 16.34
CA GLY A 634 -3.57 4.01 17.05
C GLY A 634 -4.11 2.89 16.17
N TRP A 635 -4.62 1.86 16.84
CA TRP A 635 -5.22 0.69 16.23
C TRP A 635 -6.61 1.01 15.67
N PHE A 636 -6.82 0.75 14.38
CA PHE A 636 -8.09 1.05 13.70
C PHE A 636 -9.26 0.34 14.41
N ASN A 637 -10.24 1.09 14.92
CA ASN A 637 -11.44 0.53 15.54
C ASN A 637 -12.71 0.90 14.77
N ALA A 638 -13.17 0.01 13.87
CA ALA A 638 -14.37 0.21 13.07
C ALA A 638 -15.66 0.18 13.92
N SER A 639 -15.67 -0.58 15.02
CA SER A 639 -16.81 -0.63 15.95
C SER A 639 -17.05 0.73 16.60
N ARG A 640 -16.00 1.37 17.14
CA ARG A 640 -16.10 2.72 17.73
C ARG A 640 -16.44 3.76 16.66
N ALA A 641 -15.80 3.70 15.50
CA ALA A 641 -16.04 4.63 14.40
C ALA A 641 -17.52 4.58 13.95
N THR A 642 -18.04 3.41 13.61
CA THR A 642 -19.44 3.26 13.17
C THR A 642 -20.44 3.58 14.29
N ALA A 643 -20.18 3.15 15.54
CA ALA A 643 -21.01 3.52 16.68
C ALA A 643 -21.06 5.03 16.94
N THR A 644 -19.96 5.75 16.67
CA THR A 644 -19.92 7.21 16.78
C THR A 644 -20.85 7.86 15.76
N LEU A 645 -20.86 7.37 14.52
CA LEU A 645 -21.76 7.87 13.46
C LEU A 645 -23.23 7.54 13.73
N ASP A 646 -23.52 6.37 14.31
CA ASP A 646 -24.86 6.00 14.77
C ASP A 646 -25.39 6.86 15.93
N GLY A 647 -24.56 7.74 16.51
CA GLY A 647 -24.91 8.58 17.64
C GLY A 647 -25.00 7.81 18.96
N LEU A 648 -24.12 6.82 19.17
CA LEU A 648 -24.03 6.12 20.45
C LEU A 648 -23.66 7.12 21.57
N ASN A 649 -24.38 7.07 22.69
CA ASN A 649 -24.09 7.98 23.79
C ASN A 649 -22.69 7.71 24.38
N GLY A 650 -21.91 8.77 24.57
CA GLY A 650 -20.57 8.71 25.13
C GLY A 650 -19.44 8.65 24.11
N THR A 651 -19.75 8.47 22.82
CA THR A 651 -18.76 8.56 21.73
C THR A 651 -18.60 9.99 21.22
N TRP A 652 -17.43 10.30 20.69
CA TRP A 652 -17.08 11.61 20.13
C TRP A 652 -15.86 11.46 19.24
N TRP A 653 -15.56 12.49 18.46
CA TRP A 653 -14.35 12.59 17.65
C TRP A 653 -13.81 14.02 17.63
N VAL A 654 -12.57 14.23 17.22
CA VAL A 654 -11.89 15.53 17.25
C VAL A 654 -11.18 15.85 15.93
N SER A 655 -11.20 17.12 15.52
CA SER A 655 -10.42 17.65 14.39
C SER A 655 -9.67 18.93 14.78
N PRO A 656 -8.41 19.11 14.33
CA PRO A 656 -7.58 18.10 13.68
C PRO A 656 -7.20 16.99 14.66
N ALA A 657 -7.10 15.74 14.18
CA ALA A 657 -6.72 14.61 15.03
C ALA A 657 -5.22 14.60 15.39
N GLN A 658 -4.41 15.36 14.64
CA GLN A 658 -2.98 15.52 14.88
C GLN A 658 -2.48 16.92 14.47
N TRP A 659 -1.35 17.35 15.02
CA TRP A 659 -0.79 18.66 14.73
C TRP A 659 0.75 18.70 14.72
N ASN A 660 1.34 19.13 13.59
CA ASN A 660 2.77 19.43 13.50
C ASN A 660 3.03 20.90 13.87
N SER A 661 3.74 21.14 14.96
CA SER A 661 3.92 22.51 15.47
C SER A 661 4.78 23.40 14.54
N GLY A 662 4.43 24.69 14.48
CA GLY A 662 5.21 25.72 13.77
C GLY A 662 4.56 26.22 12.48
N THR A 663 5.35 26.95 11.70
CA THR A 663 4.92 27.52 10.41
C THR A 663 6.01 27.42 9.34
N PHE A 664 5.59 27.41 8.07
CA PHE A 664 6.44 27.62 6.91
C PHE A 664 6.04 28.95 6.24
N GLN A 665 6.99 29.90 6.19
CA GLN A 665 6.75 31.25 5.65
C GLN A 665 5.57 31.99 6.32
N GLY A 666 5.40 31.80 7.64
CA GLY A 666 4.39 32.50 8.44
C GLY A 666 3.00 31.87 8.42
N GLN A 667 2.81 30.73 7.77
CA GLN A 667 1.57 29.95 7.79
C GLN A 667 1.86 28.49 8.12
N HIS A 668 0.96 27.82 8.83
CA HIS A 668 1.06 26.37 8.98
C HIS A 668 0.72 25.70 7.63
N ARG A 669 1.64 24.88 7.11
CA ARG A 669 1.47 24.19 5.83
C ARG A 669 1.72 22.71 6.01
N ALA A 670 0.68 21.88 5.97
CA ALA A 670 0.77 20.46 6.29
C ALA A 670 1.87 19.75 5.48
N ALA A 671 1.93 19.97 4.15
CA ALA A 671 2.92 19.34 3.26
C ALA A 671 4.30 20.02 3.22
N ASN A 672 4.70 20.75 4.28
CA ASN A 672 6.01 21.39 4.36
C ASN A 672 6.61 21.23 5.77
N ILE A 673 7.92 21.42 5.87
CA ILE A 673 8.60 21.56 7.16
C ILE A 673 8.07 22.82 7.85
N ASN A 674 7.39 22.63 8.98
CA ASN A 674 6.95 23.71 9.85
C ASN A 674 7.98 23.89 10.97
N VAL A 675 8.38 25.13 11.24
CA VAL A 675 9.39 25.44 12.26
C VAL A 675 8.78 26.35 13.32
N MET A 676 9.12 26.08 14.59
CA MET A 676 8.87 26.95 15.73
C MET A 676 10.19 27.23 16.44
N ARG A 677 10.55 28.49 16.62
CA ARG A 677 11.81 28.88 17.25
C ARG A 677 11.69 28.85 18.78
N PRO A 678 12.80 28.69 19.52
CA PRO A 678 12.77 28.77 20.98
C PRO A 678 12.14 30.07 21.47
N GLY A 679 11.14 29.94 22.35
CA GLY A 679 10.37 31.06 22.92
C GLY A 679 9.17 31.51 22.08
N GLU A 680 8.95 30.95 20.88
CA GLU A 680 7.70 31.12 20.14
C GLU A 680 6.60 30.23 20.72
N SER A 681 5.35 30.60 20.43
CA SER A 681 4.16 29.86 20.84
C SER A 681 3.15 29.86 19.70
N GLN A 682 2.35 28.80 19.61
CA GLN A 682 1.25 28.67 18.65
C GLN A 682 -0.03 28.32 19.40
N ALA A 683 -1.16 28.86 18.93
CA ALA A 683 -2.48 28.43 19.33
C ALA A 683 -3.07 27.56 18.20
N VAL A 684 -3.78 26.51 18.59
CA VAL A 684 -4.45 25.57 17.68
C VAL A 684 -5.86 25.39 18.20
N ASP A 685 -6.84 25.53 17.32
CA ASP A 685 -8.24 25.25 17.64
C ASP A 685 -8.49 23.76 17.46
N LEU A 686 -9.16 23.14 18.44
CA LEU A 686 -9.60 21.75 18.40
C LEU A 686 -11.13 21.74 18.47
N GLU A 687 -11.76 21.11 17.48
CA GLU A 687 -13.21 20.94 17.41
C GLU A 687 -13.59 19.53 17.81
N PHE A 688 -14.49 19.40 18.77
CA PHE A 688 -15.01 18.12 19.25
C PHE A 688 -16.46 17.96 18.81
N THR A 689 -16.75 16.84 18.15
CA THR A 689 -18.08 16.53 17.63
C THR A 689 -18.64 15.31 18.33
N ASN A 690 -19.89 15.41 18.78
CA ASN A 690 -20.64 14.35 19.45
C ASN A 690 -22.01 14.22 18.77
N TYR A 691 -22.27 13.06 18.16
CA TYR A 691 -23.55 12.75 17.53
C TYR A 691 -24.57 12.12 18.50
N GLY A 692 -24.15 11.81 19.73
CA GLY A 692 -25.00 11.26 20.77
C GLY A 692 -26.04 12.23 21.32
N GLN A 693 -27.03 11.69 22.03
CA GLN A 693 -28.12 12.47 22.64
C GLN A 693 -27.77 13.03 24.02
N THR A 694 -26.67 12.56 24.61
CA THR A 694 -26.21 12.98 25.94
C THR A 694 -24.94 13.82 25.85
N ASP A 695 -24.84 14.84 26.71
CA ASP A 695 -23.62 15.61 26.87
C ASP A 695 -22.44 14.72 27.29
N VAL A 696 -21.27 14.96 26.70
CA VAL A 696 -20.01 14.31 27.07
C VAL A 696 -19.14 15.30 27.84
N LEU A 697 -18.69 14.91 29.04
CA LEU A 697 -17.74 15.70 29.81
C LEU A 697 -16.31 15.37 29.35
N LEU A 698 -15.69 16.31 28.63
CA LEU A 698 -14.29 16.20 28.23
C LEU A 698 -13.36 16.65 29.36
N ARG A 699 -12.40 15.80 29.71
CA ARG A 699 -11.27 16.13 30.58
C ARG A 699 -9.99 15.69 29.88
N TYR A 700 -9.14 16.66 29.57
CA TYR A 700 -7.86 16.40 28.94
C TYR A 700 -6.75 16.91 29.85
N THR A 701 -5.68 16.12 29.92
CA THR A 701 -4.44 16.47 30.62
C THR A 701 -3.34 16.44 29.57
N PRO A 702 -2.56 17.51 29.41
CA PRO A 702 -1.39 17.45 28.54
C PRO A 702 -0.42 16.43 29.12
N THR A 703 -0.05 15.45 28.30
CA THR A 703 0.85 14.37 28.68
C THR A 703 2.11 14.47 27.84
N VAL A 704 3.27 14.33 28.48
CA VAL A 704 4.55 14.20 27.79
C VAL A 704 4.97 12.74 27.85
N PHE A 705 5.29 12.16 26.70
CA PHE A 705 5.86 10.82 26.60
C PHE A 705 7.37 10.91 26.84
N THR A 706 7.86 10.28 27.91
CA THR A 706 9.25 10.39 28.35
C THR A 706 9.76 9.07 28.94
N PRO A 707 11.08 8.81 28.86
CA PRO A 707 11.68 7.71 29.60
C PRO A 707 11.43 7.89 31.11
N LEU A 708 10.95 6.83 31.76
CA LEU A 708 10.80 6.71 33.21
C LEU A 708 12.03 6.01 33.81
N GLU A 709 12.53 5.00 33.12
CA GLU A 709 13.67 4.18 33.52
C GLU A 709 14.43 3.71 32.29
N HIS A 710 15.76 3.60 32.40
CA HIS A 710 16.64 3.13 31.35
C HIS A 710 17.77 2.29 31.96
N THR A 711 17.96 1.10 31.42
CA THR A 711 18.98 0.14 31.86
C THR A 711 19.82 -0.29 30.69
N VAL A 712 21.12 -0.47 30.94
CA VAL A 712 22.11 -0.93 29.95
C VAL A 712 22.91 -2.07 30.55
N GLN A 713 23.07 -3.14 29.78
CA GLN A 713 23.88 -4.30 30.06
C GLN A 713 24.84 -4.54 28.89
N VAL A 714 26.07 -4.94 29.17
CA VAL A 714 27.02 -5.37 28.15
C VAL A 714 27.30 -6.84 28.37
N TRP A 715 26.93 -7.65 27.39
CA TRP A 715 27.26 -9.07 27.35
C TRP A 715 28.44 -9.27 26.41
N HIS A 716 29.49 -9.91 26.91
CA HIS A 716 30.57 -10.41 26.08
C HIS A 716 30.26 -11.89 25.84
N SER A 717 29.68 -12.22 24.69
CA SER A 717 29.36 -13.60 24.32
C SER A 717 30.68 -14.35 24.17
N LEU A 718 30.99 -15.14 25.20
CA LEU A 718 32.31 -15.68 25.51
C LEU A 718 32.14 -17.18 25.79
N GLY A 719 32.17 -18.00 24.74
CA GLY A 719 32.01 -19.45 24.84
C GLY A 719 31.80 -20.04 23.44
N ASN A 720 32.24 -21.28 23.21
CA ASN A 720 32.05 -21.98 21.94
C ASN A 720 31.44 -23.38 22.12
N GLY A 721 30.80 -23.62 23.28
CA GLY A 721 30.18 -24.90 23.63
C GLY A 721 31.15 -26.08 23.80
N SER A 722 32.45 -25.84 23.99
CA SER A 722 33.42 -26.91 24.28
C SER A 722 33.73 -27.02 25.77
N GLU A 723 33.41 -28.17 26.37
CA GLU A 723 33.77 -28.50 27.75
C GLU A 723 35.31 -28.42 27.96
N GLY A 724 35.78 -27.43 28.72
CA GLY A 724 37.18 -27.31 29.15
C GLY A 724 38.01 -26.21 28.46
N GLY A 725 37.35 -25.19 27.92
CA GLY A 725 37.95 -23.94 27.46
C GLY A 725 38.30 -22.99 28.60
N ALA A 726 38.75 -21.77 28.28
CA ALA A 726 39.03 -20.75 29.30
C ALA A 726 37.75 -20.03 29.83
N ASN A 727 36.58 -20.38 29.27
CA ASN A 727 35.24 -19.87 29.60
C ASN A 727 34.24 -21.02 29.45
N ASP A 728 33.93 -21.69 30.55
CA ASP A 728 33.14 -22.94 30.63
C ASP A 728 31.72 -22.72 31.19
N THR A 729 31.15 -21.50 31.13
CA THR A 729 29.85 -21.21 31.79
C THR A 729 28.66 -21.04 30.84
N TRP A 730 28.88 -20.95 29.52
CA TRP A 730 27.80 -20.94 28.52
C TRP A 730 28.05 -22.04 27.48
N ASP A 731 27.05 -22.88 27.23
CA ASP A 731 27.13 -24.05 26.33
C ASP A 731 27.14 -23.70 24.83
N GLY A 732 27.20 -22.42 24.49
CA GLY A 732 27.34 -21.90 23.13
C GLY A 732 26.01 -21.57 22.46
N HIS A 733 26.03 -21.23 21.17
CA HIS A 733 24.85 -20.75 20.44
C HIS A 733 23.70 -21.77 20.39
N GLN A 734 22.49 -21.30 20.68
CA GLN A 734 21.30 -22.13 20.76
C GLN A 734 20.25 -21.77 19.70
N GLY A 735 19.43 -22.75 19.31
CA GLY A 735 18.42 -22.59 18.26
C GLY A 735 17.01 -22.37 18.77
N ASP A 736 16.64 -23.00 19.88
CA ASP A 736 15.27 -23.08 20.40
C ASP A 736 15.06 -22.42 21.77
N ARG A 737 16.13 -21.93 22.41
CA ARG A 737 16.11 -21.19 23.68
C ARG A 737 17.09 -20.01 23.64
N PRO A 738 16.84 -18.92 24.38
CA PRO A 738 17.72 -17.75 24.40
C PRO A 738 19.05 -18.05 25.08
N ASP A 739 20.10 -17.35 24.70
CA ASP A 739 21.39 -17.43 25.39
C ASP A 739 21.38 -16.63 26.71
N LEU A 740 20.59 -15.55 26.76
CA LEU A 740 20.29 -14.78 27.98
C LEU A 740 18.78 -14.61 28.14
N LEU A 741 18.28 -14.84 29.37
CA LEU A 741 16.91 -14.52 29.74
C LEU A 741 16.89 -13.46 30.85
N ILE A 742 16.52 -12.24 30.50
CA ILE A 742 16.56 -11.09 31.40
C ILE A 742 15.16 -10.79 31.96
N PRO A 743 14.93 -10.85 33.29
CA PRO A 743 13.65 -10.46 33.87
C PRO A 743 13.42 -8.96 33.77
N LEU A 744 12.37 -8.55 33.04
CA LEU A 744 11.98 -7.15 32.86
C LEU A 744 10.92 -6.72 33.88
N HIS A 745 9.97 -7.60 34.18
CA HIS A 745 8.91 -7.40 35.16
C HIS A 745 8.51 -8.75 35.76
N ILE A 746 8.37 -8.84 37.07
CA ILE A 746 7.78 -9.97 37.78
C ILE A 746 6.77 -9.42 38.77
N THR A 747 5.53 -9.90 38.67
CA THR A 747 4.41 -9.45 39.47
C THR A 747 4.70 -9.68 40.96
N ASN A 748 4.53 -8.63 41.78
CA ASN A 748 4.83 -8.61 43.22
C ASN A 748 6.31 -8.80 43.61
N HIS A 749 7.27 -8.68 42.69
CA HIS A 749 8.70 -8.74 42.98
C HIS A 749 9.36 -7.35 42.98
N SER A 750 10.09 -6.98 44.03
CA SER A 750 10.62 -5.61 44.17
C SER A 750 11.86 -5.32 43.31
N ASN A 751 12.59 -6.35 42.88
CA ASN A 751 13.88 -6.17 42.21
C ASN A 751 13.78 -6.23 40.68
N ALA A 752 12.64 -6.69 40.14
CA ALA A 752 12.38 -6.77 38.71
C ALA A 752 10.96 -6.25 38.47
N SER A 753 10.77 -4.94 38.54
CA SER A 753 9.46 -4.32 38.33
C SER A 753 9.59 -3.04 37.53
N LEU A 754 8.98 -3.02 36.35
CA LEU A 754 8.73 -1.79 35.61
C LEU A 754 7.99 -0.73 36.47
N PRO A 755 8.25 0.58 36.24
CA PRO A 755 7.47 1.66 36.86
C PRO A 755 5.97 1.52 36.57
N SER A 756 5.11 1.79 37.55
CA SER A 756 3.65 1.62 37.39
C SER A 756 3.02 2.48 36.29
N ASP A 757 3.66 3.59 35.95
CA ASP A 757 3.20 4.52 34.90
C ASP A 757 3.72 4.15 33.50
N THR A 758 4.39 2.99 33.36
CA THR A 758 4.88 2.49 32.08
C THR A 758 3.72 2.28 31.11
N ARG A 759 3.86 2.86 29.92
CA ARG A 759 2.97 2.72 28.76
C ARG A 759 3.63 1.99 27.62
N GLN A 760 4.95 2.10 27.50
CA GLN A 760 5.71 1.37 26.50
C GLN A 760 7.01 0.84 27.10
N LEU A 761 7.39 -0.36 26.70
CA LEU A 761 8.72 -0.91 26.90
C LEU A 761 9.42 -1.00 25.54
N ARG A 762 10.68 -0.56 25.45
CA ARG A 762 11.56 -0.80 24.31
C ARG A 762 12.78 -1.58 24.80
N ALA A 763 13.13 -2.66 24.13
CA ALA A 763 14.42 -3.33 24.28
C ALA A 763 15.19 -3.28 22.96
N ARG A 764 16.50 -3.12 23.04
CA ARG A 764 17.41 -3.05 21.89
C ARG A 764 18.70 -3.79 22.22
N ALA A 765 19.28 -4.42 21.21
CA ALA A 765 20.61 -5.00 21.28
C ALA A 765 21.43 -4.60 20.06
N THR A 766 22.70 -4.29 20.28
CA THR A 766 23.63 -3.84 19.24
C THR A 766 24.94 -4.60 19.38
N ILE A 767 25.41 -5.17 18.27
CA ILE A 767 26.75 -5.77 18.17
C ILE A 767 27.74 -4.79 17.52
N GLU A 768 29.02 -4.99 17.78
CA GLU A 768 30.07 -4.23 17.11
C GLU A 768 30.07 -4.51 15.61
N TYR A 769 30.17 -3.47 14.77
CA TYR A 769 30.12 -3.61 13.31
C TYR A 769 31.17 -4.58 12.77
N SER A 770 32.36 -4.65 13.40
CA SER A 770 33.42 -5.58 13.02
C SER A 770 33.11 -7.04 13.28
N ALA A 771 32.09 -7.35 14.09
CA ALA A 771 31.57 -8.70 14.27
C ALA A 771 30.43 -9.01 13.27
N PHE A 772 29.71 -7.98 12.78
CA PHE A 772 28.58 -8.14 11.88
C PHE A 772 28.96 -8.42 10.42
N ASP A 773 29.82 -7.60 9.81
CA ASP A 773 30.26 -7.74 8.40
C ASP A 773 31.72 -7.26 8.28
N ALA A 774 32.64 -8.04 8.85
CA ALA A 774 34.05 -7.74 8.94
C ALA A 774 34.72 -7.66 7.55
N ASN A 775 34.28 -8.54 6.65
CA ASN A 775 34.85 -8.69 5.31
C ASN A 775 34.19 -7.75 4.28
N GLN A 776 33.10 -7.07 4.64
CA GLN A 776 32.31 -6.15 3.81
C GLN A 776 31.74 -6.81 2.55
N ASP A 777 31.45 -8.10 2.62
CA ASP A 777 30.86 -8.87 1.52
C ASP A 777 29.32 -8.79 1.50
N ARG A 778 28.72 -8.05 2.46
CA ARG A 778 27.28 -7.88 2.66
C ARG A 778 26.57 -9.15 3.16
N SER A 779 27.31 -10.08 3.74
CA SER A 779 26.78 -11.23 4.48
C SER A 779 27.08 -11.02 5.96
N SER A 780 26.09 -11.30 6.81
CA SER A 780 26.30 -11.21 8.25
C SER A 780 27.17 -12.37 8.74
N GLU A 781 28.25 -12.10 9.48
CA GLU A 781 28.95 -13.10 10.28
C GLU A 781 28.26 -13.31 11.63
N GLU A 782 28.11 -12.27 12.43
CA GLU A 782 27.37 -12.31 13.70
C GLU A 782 26.06 -11.52 13.62
N ARG A 783 25.05 -11.95 14.36
CA ARG A 783 23.75 -11.28 14.49
C ARG A 783 23.27 -11.39 15.94
N VAL A 784 22.41 -10.45 16.32
CA VAL A 784 21.71 -10.50 17.61
C VAL A 784 20.21 -10.54 17.37
N PHE A 785 19.52 -11.43 18.08
CA PHE A 785 18.06 -11.53 18.03
C PHE A 785 17.47 -11.22 19.40
N LEU A 786 16.27 -10.66 19.39
CA LEU A 786 15.52 -10.33 20.60
C LEU A 786 14.12 -10.92 20.53
N GLU A 787 13.67 -11.43 21.66
CA GLU A 787 12.29 -11.87 21.87
C GLU A 787 11.84 -11.42 23.25
N VAL A 788 10.62 -10.93 23.36
CA VAL A 788 9.99 -10.70 24.66
C VAL A 788 9.01 -11.82 24.92
N TYR A 789 9.20 -12.47 26.06
CA TYR A 789 8.30 -13.49 26.59
C TYR A 789 7.38 -12.88 27.64
N ARG A 790 6.17 -13.41 27.70
CA ARG A 790 5.34 -13.40 28.90
C ARG A 790 5.47 -14.74 29.62
N TRP A 791 5.43 -14.71 30.94
CA TRP A 791 5.58 -15.88 31.80
C TRP A 791 4.31 -16.10 32.63
N SER A 792 3.90 -17.36 32.75
CA SER A 792 2.78 -17.80 33.60
C SER A 792 3.31 -18.88 34.55
N ASP A 793 3.27 -18.62 35.85
CA ASP A 793 3.69 -19.59 36.89
C ASP A 793 2.58 -20.65 37.06
N ASP A 794 2.52 -21.61 36.14
CA ASP A 794 1.40 -22.54 35.99
C ASP A 794 1.40 -23.58 37.12
N ASP A 795 2.57 -23.91 37.66
CA ASP A 795 2.73 -24.87 38.75
C ASP A 795 2.88 -24.23 40.16
N GLY A 796 3.14 -22.92 40.21
CA GLY A 796 3.17 -22.11 41.42
C GLY A 796 4.47 -22.19 42.22
N ASP A 797 5.56 -22.64 41.61
CA ASP A 797 6.88 -22.75 42.25
C ASP A 797 7.70 -21.44 42.17
N GLY A 798 7.29 -20.51 41.30
CA GLY A 798 7.93 -19.21 41.09
C GLY A 798 9.27 -19.26 40.36
N VAL A 799 9.58 -20.38 39.69
CA VAL A 799 10.79 -20.63 38.91
C VAL A 799 10.46 -20.45 37.43
N TYR A 800 11.29 -19.69 36.71
CA TYR A 800 11.14 -19.48 35.25
C TYR A 800 12.27 -20.17 34.46
N VAL A 801 13.43 -20.33 35.10
CA VAL A 801 14.54 -21.23 34.74
C VAL A 801 15.28 -21.56 36.04
N GLU A 802 15.87 -22.75 36.17
CA GLU A 802 16.55 -23.18 37.41
C GLU A 802 17.95 -22.57 37.61
N ASP A 803 18.58 -22.02 36.55
CA ASP A 803 19.92 -21.37 36.53
C ASP A 803 20.92 -22.06 37.50
N PHE A 804 21.28 -23.31 37.18
CA PHE A 804 21.96 -24.24 38.10
C PHE A 804 23.36 -23.78 38.52
N ASP A 805 24.03 -23.02 37.67
CA ASP A 805 25.38 -22.50 37.91
C ASP A 805 25.41 -21.00 38.29
N ASN A 806 24.24 -20.34 38.24
CA ASN A 806 24.00 -18.96 38.66
C ASN A 806 24.88 -17.97 37.89
N ASP A 807 25.01 -18.16 36.58
CA ASP A 807 25.80 -17.31 35.70
C ASP A 807 24.94 -16.39 34.81
N SER A 808 23.61 -16.51 34.90
CA SER A 808 22.59 -15.75 34.15
C SER A 808 22.51 -16.05 32.64
N MET A 809 23.32 -16.98 32.14
CA MET A 809 23.14 -17.61 30.83
C MET A 809 22.09 -18.70 30.96
N VAL A 810 21.56 -19.15 29.84
CA VAL A 810 20.59 -20.26 29.82
C VAL A 810 21.24 -21.44 29.14
N ASP A 811 21.77 -22.38 29.91
CA ASP A 811 22.30 -23.63 29.37
C ASP A 811 21.17 -24.64 29.12
N SER A 812 21.51 -25.74 28.43
CA SER A 812 20.56 -26.82 28.16
C SER A 812 19.95 -27.44 29.41
N ASP A 813 20.71 -27.50 30.50
CA ASP A 813 20.20 -27.98 31.78
C ASP A 813 19.28 -26.93 32.46
N ASP A 814 19.46 -25.62 32.22
CA ASP A 814 18.71 -24.54 32.90
C ASP A 814 17.31 -24.31 32.34
N TRP A 815 17.06 -24.68 31.08
CA TRP A 815 15.78 -24.45 30.38
C TRP A 815 14.69 -25.44 30.83
N THR A 816 14.29 -25.37 32.10
CA THR A 816 13.33 -26.29 32.73
C THR A 816 11.87 -25.92 32.48
N GLU A 817 11.55 -24.62 32.50
CA GLU A 817 10.17 -24.10 32.41
C GLU A 817 9.83 -23.43 31.07
N GLY A 818 10.46 -23.85 29.98
CA GLY A 818 10.19 -23.30 28.64
C GLY A 818 8.73 -23.44 28.16
N GLY A 819 7.93 -24.30 28.81
CA GLY A 819 6.49 -24.42 28.56
C GLY A 819 5.64 -23.30 29.17
N GLU A 820 6.19 -22.54 30.12
CA GLU A 820 5.53 -21.42 30.81
C GLU A 820 5.80 -20.05 30.15
N LEU A 821 6.75 -20.01 29.22
CA LEU A 821 7.16 -18.83 28.49
C LEU A 821 6.49 -18.80 27.11
N GLU A 822 5.85 -17.69 26.81
CA GLU A 822 5.15 -17.52 25.53
C GLU A 822 5.58 -16.23 24.81
N GLU A 823 5.82 -16.33 23.49
CA GLU A 823 6.21 -15.22 22.62
C GLU A 823 5.17 -14.09 22.66
N VAL A 824 5.62 -12.85 22.92
CA VAL A 824 4.84 -11.60 22.76
C VAL A 824 5.25 -10.86 21.47
N THR A 825 6.55 -10.71 21.24
CA THR A 825 7.10 -10.07 20.03
C THR A 825 8.57 -10.41 19.87
N TYR A 826 9.08 -10.42 18.64
CA TYR A 826 10.48 -10.72 18.37
C TYR A 826 11.05 -9.98 17.15
N TRP A 827 12.37 -9.91 17.07
CA TRP A 827 13.15 -9.41 15.94
C TRP A 827 14.37 -10.29 15.69
N TRP A 828 14.50 -10.76 14.45
CA TRP A 828 15.54 -11.71 14.05
C TRP A 828 16.17 -11.42 12.67
N ASP A 829 15.82 -10.29 12.04
CA ASP A 829 16.29 -9.98 10.69
C ASP A 829 17.75 -9.49 10.65
N ASN A 830 18.33 -9.42 9.46
CA ASN A 830 19.73 -9.09 9.21
C ASN A 830 20.07 -7.65 9.61
N GLY A 831 20.90 -7.51 10.62
CA GLY A 831 21.51 -6.24 10.97
C GLY A 831 22.40 -6.35 12.20
N PRO A 832 23.25 -5.35 12.45
CA PRO A 832 24.03 -5.27 13.68
C PRO A 832 23.16 -4.82 14.88
N ASN A 833 21.87 -4.58 14.66
CA ASN A 833 20.93 -4.09 15.66
C ASN A 833 19.63 -4.90 15.62
N ALA A 834 19.07 -5.15 16.80
CA ALA A 834 17.73 -5.66 17.01
C ALA A 834 16.96 -4.73 17.95
N GLU A 835 15.66 -4.54 17.69
CA GLU A 835 14.79 -3.76 18.57
C GLU A 835 13.39 -4.39 18.62
N VAL A 836 12.83 -4.49 19.83
CA VAL A 836 11.47 -4.94 20.09
C VAL A 836 10.78 -3.95 21.03
N ARG A 837 9.45 -3.82 20.88
CA ARG A 837 8.65 -2.85 21.67
C ARG A 837 7.31 -3.45 22.06
N ILE A 838 6.93 -3.23 23.30
CA ILE A 838 5.62 -3.61 23.83
C ILE A 838 4.88 -2.35 24.25
N GLY A 839 3.67 -2.20 23.74
CA GLY A 839 2.71 -1.20 24.20
C GLY A 839 1.81 -1.80 25.28
N LEU A 840 1.48 -1.00 26.29
CA LEU A 840 0.70 -1.39 27.46
C LEU A 840 1.21 -2.70 28.11
N PRO A 841 2.50 -2.78 28.51
CA PRO A 841 3.14 -4.05 28.89
C PRO A 841 2.46 -4.80 30.04
N PHE A 842 1.71 -4.12 30.90
CA PHE A 842 0.96 -4.77 31.98
C PHE A 842 -0.26 -5.57 31.52
N GLU A 843 -0.75 -5.36 30.29
CA GLU A 843 -1.81 -6.18 29.69
C GLU A 843 -1.29 -7.56 29.29
N ASP A 844 0.00 -7.64 28.92
CA ASP A 844 0.64 -8.87 28.44
C ASP A 844 1.45 -9.61 29.51
N ALA A 845 1.74 -8.96 30.65
CA ALA A 845 2.73 -9.45 31.61
C ALA A 845 2.36 -10.75 32.32
N LYS A 846 1.09 -11.12 32.48
CA LYS A 846 0.67 -12.24 33.36
C LYS A 846 1.41 -12.21 34.71
N ASP A 847 2.30 -13.18 34.98
CA ASP A 847 3.15 -13.23 36.18
C ASP A 847 4.52 -12.57 35.96
N GLY A 848 5.00 -12.45 34.72
CA GLY A 848 6.17 -11.65 34.38
C GLY A 848 6.45 -11.46 32.88
N LEU A 849 7.32 -10.49 32.57
CA LEU A 849 7.89 -10.24 31.26
C LEU A 849 9.40 -10.47 31.28
N PHE A 850 9.91 -11.13 30.25
CA PHE A 850 11.32 -11.49 30.12
C PHE A 850 11.84 -11.15 28.73
N LEU A 851 13.09 -10.71 28.63
CA LEU A 851 13.78 -10.47 27.36
C LEU A 851 14.74 -11.63 27.09
N GLY A 852 14.44 -12.42 26.08
CA GLY A 852 15.36 -13.37 25.47
C GLY A 852 16.34 -12.65 24.54
N VAL A 853 17.62 -13.01 24.61
CA VAL A 853 18.67 -12.51 23.70
C VAL A 853 19.45 -13.70 23.15
N TRP A 854 19.61 -13.72 21.82
CA TRP A 854 20.42 -14.71 21.12
C TRP A 854 21.59 -14.02 20.43
N ASN A 855 22.75 -14.66 20.47
CA ASN A 855 23.84 -14.43 19.54
C ASN A 855 23.79 -15.51 18.45
N TYR A 856 23.71 -15.12 17.18
CA TYR A 856 23.67 -16.06 16.06
C TYR A 856 24.84 -15.85 15.11
N ASN A 857 25.47 -16.95 14.71
CA ASN A 857 26.64 -16.93 13.85
C ASN A 857 26.40 -17.62 12.49
N GLY A 858 26.78 -16.97 11.38
CA GLY A 858 26.82 -17.57 10.05
C GLY A 858 27.99 -18.55 9.87
N HIS A 859 29.13 -18.33 10.53
CA HIS A 859 30.34 -19.16 10.52
C HIS A 859 31.19 -18.98 11.80
N LEU A 860 31.08 -19.91 12.76
CA LEU A 860 31.94 -20.12 13.95
C LEU A 860 33.12 -19.13 14.10
N SER A 861 32.84 -17.93 14.58
CA SER A 861 33.83 -17.03 15.14
C SER A 861 34.14 -17.52 16.54
N ASP A 862 35.36 -18.04 16.75
CA ASP A 862 35.89 -18.33 18.08
C ASP A 862 36.19 -17.04 18.89
N GLU A 863 35.85 -15.85 18.36
CA GLU A 863 36.18 -14.55 18.95
C GLU A 863 34.99 -13.95 19.72
N PRO A 864 35.24 -13.30 20.87
CA PRO A 864 34.18 -12.72 21.71
C PRO A 864 33.38 -11.64 20.97
N VAL A 865 32.05 -11.76 20.98
CA VAL A 865 31.17 -10.70 20.47
C VAL A 865 30.72 -9.82 21.62
N ARG A 866 31.02 -8.51 21.55
CA ARG A 866 30.46 -7.53 22.48
C ARG A 866 29.06 -7.15 22.02
N ILE A 867 28.07 -7.46 22.84
CA ILE A 867 26.66 -7.13 22.63
C ILE A 867 26.23 -6.13 23.71
N GLU A 868 25.81 -4.94 23.29
CA GLU A 868 25.21 -3.94 24.17
C GLU A 868 23.70 -4.08 24.13
N ILE A 869 23.10 -4.39 25.28
CA ILE A 869 21.66 -4.60 25.44
C ILE A 869 21.14 -3.45 26.29
N ASP A 870 20.08 -2.78 25.85
CA ASP A 870 19.40 -1.76 26.64
C ASP A 870 17.88 -1.93 26.60
N TRP A 871 17.23 -1.59 27.70
CA TRP A 871 15.78 -1.47 27.73
C TRP A 871 15.35 -0.21 28.46
N THR A 872 14.23 0.35 28.00
CA THR A 872 13.71 1.63 28.47
C THR A 872 12.21 1.53 28.66
N ALA A 873 11.75 1.89 29.86
CA ALA A 873 10.34 2.07 30.17
C ALA A 873 9.96 3.52 29.89
N PHE A 874 8.93 3.74 29.09
CA PHE A 874 8.37 5.05 28.78
C PHE A 874 6.97 5.17 29.37
N GLY A 875 6.59 6.39 29.75
CA GLY A 875 5.25 6.68 30.24
C GLY A 875 4.94 8.16 30.25
N SER A 876 3.83 8.49 30.91
CA SER A 876 3.34 9.85 31.10
C SER A 876 3.99 10.49 32.32
N ALA A 877 4.74 11.59 32.15
CA ALA A 877 5.24 12.42 33.26
C ALA A 877 4.37 13.65 33.53
#